data_AF-A0A968SPA9-F1
#
_entry.id   AF-A0A968SPA9-F1
#
_cell.length_a   1.000
_cell.length_b   1.000
_cell.length_c   1.000
_cell.angle_alpha   90.00
_cell.angle_beta   90.00
_cell.angle_gamma   90.00
#
_symmetry.space_group_name_H-M   'P 1'
#
loop_
_entity.id
_entity.type
_entity.pdbx_description
1 polymer ?
#
loop_
_entity_poly.entity_id
_entity_poly.type
_entity_poly.pdbx_seq_one_letter_code
_entity_poly.pdbx_strand_id
1 'polypeptide(L)'
;MARRTQWLRLLSVFLLAAGAILLVPGAVRAAGAYTVTSTADTGGNCNTTPTNCTLRQAINSANVDGVASTITFQFTTSGNVIIAPDQPLPSISSPNTTITGLLSNVTFQPRVRIDGGGDLSVGFRISSSSNRIEKLIFTGFRGASPVPGGAAIYITGTNATANTVVGNYIGNIPFTTYSPDFANNFGVVIDGRAENNTIGGVNDTDRNVISGNNFDGIQITNSDGNTIFNNFIGIAADLNTLTIAPLGNGVNGVQVSDGALNVIGGIKPNIVSGNDVGILITGSAAVSNTIGFNYIGSTDTGIADTVDFSNSADGVRVSLGARGTELIGTAQQPLIIAGNGGHGVRVTGDETADTTISGALIGVQIDGTSPLSNTLDGIRIENNAERTTIGPGNTISSNGGYGVSVGITSNSFTAVRDVTIADNTIGLTASYTGSLQNAAGGISIEAPDFAVIENILIGGSEADGNVIGGNGGPGIVISGTNTFSTTIAGNLIGVAQNTAGKFLAPAGNNGPGVLVQSGVISTTIGGNLGANTIVANNGPGVQIRGSETATATVALNFIGLALDGANEVDLGNEGPAVSLDTIFNSSVLTNTIAFNTTGISLTEVLTATVAGNAVRTNSDAGLLVTGGRYLSLANNVLDENGGNGVVLTNVVTATLNGGDVLNNGGDGVLIDGASRQITVSNNLLRANGGYGVRVDLDGQRIEIIDNRMAANALGGIELVGTTVGSGDAANPNRDIDPPVIDLSSPLRPRLNQNGDLVGYVITSTNLLESAISPVSACVTCTVQIFAPDAELPAPDGQGFTKIGGDVSVDAEGRFSANIPRPFPPQLLFTATDGFGNTSEFAVFSITTGLRITPLDPVPAVGSAFPTQSISYTFTVENSGSLDLTDLQFTVDEDYPATLDSWERVLQPATEVNANSLSLPAAFSTTVTVTLTLPPSPNDDVLVGKQDVTRVLIGSQIFSDVVASALMTTTVLPKTVISVSPLTASGSGRPGTTVTHEHVVTNLGNITATVMLTFTTTPADLWETTISTTTLEIGPGDAREFVVDVSVPQGAQDKNPDGSPVSAVTIVEIDVLGAPDQNKVVTDTTFVTLVQRAVLFGGENREAGAGQVVRILHTAENTSNGTATFKINASSDQGSTITFESATDGVQLVNGDTFTISNRNNPPNERNTFDFFVVVTIAPDAELDSLDTIVVFLTETNGNSIGGATVRSRITITSGTTRLYLPVVRNGRGDV
;
A
#
# COMPACT_ATOMS: atom_id res chain seq x y z
N MET A 1 -8.35 39.88 27.26
CA MET A 1 -8.06 41.20 26.65
C MET A 1 -9.12 42.20 27.08
N ALA A 2 -8.93 42.90 28.21
CA ALA A 2 -9.71 44.08 28.65
C ALA A 2 -9.06 44.66 29.92
N ARG A 3 -7.77 45.04 29.84
CA ARG A 3 -7.10 45.89 30.84
C ARG A 3 -7.31 47.34 30.40
N ARG A 4 -8.26 48.06 31.02
CA ARG A 4 -8.29 49.54 31.11
C ARG A 4 -9.57 50.01 31.80
N THR A 5 -9.50 50.29 33.11
CA THR A 5 -10.14 51.44 33.81
C THR A 5 -9.94 51.34 35.33
N GLN A 6 -8.77 51.73 35.83
CA GLN A 6 -8.54 51.86 37.29
C GLN A 6 -7.73 53.11 37.71
N TRP A 7 -7.64 54.15 36.86
CA TRP A 7 -6.78 55.32 37.12
C TRP A 7 -7.48 56.68 37.23
N LEU A 8 -8.80 56.74 37.49
CA LEU A 8 -9.54 58.02 37.49
C LEU A 8 -10.51 58.28 38.67
N ARG A 9 -10.40 57.56 39.80
CA ARG A 9 -11.20 57.84 41.02
C ARG A 9 -10.38 58.26 42.25
N LEU A 10 -9.08 58.49 42.10
CA LEU A 10 -8.17 58.83 43.21
C LEU A 10 -7.89 60.33 43.40
N LEU A 11 -8.57 61.24 42.69
CA LEU A 11 -8.27 62.68 42.75
C LEU A 11 -9.42 63.61 43.21
N SER A 12 -10.59 63.08 43.60
CA SER A 12 -11.77 63.92 43.87
C SER A 12 -12.14 64.09 45.36
N VAL A 13 -11.38 63.50 46.30
CA VAL A 13 -11.70 63.55 47.74
C VAL A 13 -10.78 64.50 48.53
N PHE A 14 -9.77 65.10 47.90
CA PHE A 14 -8.74 65.87 48.61
C PHE A 14 -8.99 67.39 48.75
N LEU A 15 -10.17 67.93 48.40
CA LEU A 15 -10.35 69.40 48.32
C LEU A 15 -11.66 69.99 48.88
N LEU A 16 -12.39 69.29 49.75
CA LEU A 16 -13.64 69.83 50.34
C LEU A 16 -13.78 69.58 51.86
N ALA A 17 -12.68 69.71 52.61
CA ALA A 17 -12.71 69.71 54.09
C ALA A 17 -11.84 70.84 54.70
N ALA A 18 -11.84 72.03 54.08
CA ALA A 18 -11.25 73.24 54.64
C ALA A 18 -12.33 74.31 54.81
N GLY A 19 -13.21 74.10 55.78
CA GLY A 19 -14.21 75.06 56.25
C GLY A 19 -14.22 75.08 57.77
N ALA A 20 -13.33 75.90 58.34
CA ALA A 20 -13.11 76.03 59.77
C ALA A 20 -14.37 76.53 60.52
N ILE A 21 -14.77 75.80 61.56
CA ILE A 21 -15.51 76.36 62.69
C ILE A 21 -14.55 76.41 63.86
N LEU A 22 -14.19 77.63 64.27
CA LEU A 22 -13.49 77.91 65.51
C LEU A 22 -14.31 77.39 66.70
N LEU A 23 -13.92 76.24 67.24
CA LEU A 23 -14.21 75.86 68.62
C LEU A 23 -12.96 76.14 69.43
N VAL A 24 -13.13 76.94 70.49
CA VAL A 24 -12.12 77.22 71.50
C VAL A 24 -11.49 75.89 71.95
N PRO A 25 -10.16 75.71 71.96
CA PRO A 25 -9.55 74.49 72.46
C PRO A 25 -9.85 74.42 73.96
N GLY A 26 -10.81 73.57 74.34
CA GLY A 26 -10.91 73.09 75.70
C GLY A 26 -9.57 72.47 76.07
N ALA A 27 -9.08 72.74 77.28
CA ALA A 27 -7.82 72.24 77.78
C ALA A 27 -7.71 70.73 77.51
N VAL A 28 -6.76 70.34 76.65
CA VAL A 28 -6.43 68.93 76.40
C VAL A 28 -5.89 68.37 77.72
N ARG A 29 -6.62 67.44 78.35
CA ARG A 29 -6.08 66.67 79.47
C ARG A 29 -4.89 65.87 78.97
N ALA A 30 -3.80 65.88 79.72
CA ALA A 30 -2.62 65.06 79.43
C ALA A 30 -2.99 63.57 79.53
N ALA A 31 -2.28 62.72 78.78
CA ALA A 31 -2.44 61.28 78.81
C ALA A 31 -2.38 60.73 80.25
N GLY A 32 -3.42 59.99 80.65
CA GLY A 32 -3.51 59.42 82.00
C GLY A 32 -2.69 58.14 82.15
N ALA A 33 -1.91 58.01 83.22
CA ALA A 33 -1.24 56.78 83.60
C ALA A 33 -1.81 56.27 84.93
N TYR A 34 -2.47 55.11 84.91
CA TYR A 34 -3.13 54.52 86.06
C TYR A 34 -2.48 53.18 86.41
N THR A 35 -2.08 53.04 87.67
CA THR A 35 -1.50 51.80 88.18
C THR A 35 -2.48 51.14 89.14
N VAL A 36 -2.98 49.97 88.77
CA VAL A 36 -3.85 49.13 89.58
C VAL A 36 -3.01 48.46 90.67
N THR A 37 -3.34 48.72 91.93
CA THR A 37 -2.65 48.21 93.12
C THR A 37 -3.54 47.38 94.03
N SER A 38 -4.84 47.29 93.74
CA SER A 38 -5.83 46.55 94.51
C SER A 38 -6.62 45.59 93.63
N THR A 39 -6.90 44.39 94.15
CA THR A 39 -7.76 43.38 93.50
C THR A 39 -9.25 43.56 93.79
N ALA A 40 -9.62 44.54 94.63
CA ALA A 40 -11.01 44.86 94.93
C ALA A 40 -11.74 45.43 93.70
N ASP A 41 -13.08 45.43 93.73
CA ASP A 41 -13.93 45.98 92.66
C ASP A 41 -14.73 47.22 93.09
N THR A 42 -14.03 48.24 93.59
CA THR A 42 -14.68 49.49 94.00
C THR A 42 -14.96 50.41 92.81
N GLY A 43 -16.09 51.13 92.85
CA GLY A 43 -16.43 52.17 91.87
C GLY A 43 -15.65 53.48 92.06
N GLY A 44 -15.87 54.45 91.16
CA GLY A 44 -15.23 55.77 91.19
C GLY A 44 -14.01 55.89 90.27
N ASN A 45 -13.11 56.83 90.56
CA ASN A 45 -11.86 57.11 89.82
C ASN A 45 -10.64 56.84 90.71
N CYS A 46 -9.46 56.59 90.13
CA CYS A 46 -8.23 56.40 90.90
C CYS A 46 -7.78 57.72 91.56
N ASN A 47 -7.28 57.60 92.79
CA ASN A 47 -6.74 58.75 93.51
C ASN A 47 -5.38 59.18 92.92
N THR A 48 -4.96 60.42 93.18
CA THR A 48 -3.69 60.99 92.68
C THR A 48 -2.43 60.44 93.39
N THR A 49 -2.59 59.49 94.31
CA THR A 49 -1.51 58.81 95.06
C THR A 49 -1.89 57.33 95.22
N PRO A 50 -1.52 56.46 94.27
CA PRO A 50 -2.13 55.15 94.07
C PRO A 50 -1.68 54.14 95.12
N THR A 51 -2.37 54.11 96.26
CA THR A 51 -2.23 53.01 97.23
C THR A 51 -3.33 51.96 97.08
N ASN A 52 -4.51 52.31 96.56
CA ASN A 52 -5.68 51.41 96.44
C ASN A 52 -6.48 51.56 95.12
N CYS A 53 -5.83 51.82 93.99
CA CYS A 53 -6.52 51.96 92.69
C CYS A 53 -6.97 50.57 92.18
N THR A 54 -8.27 50.38 91.94
CA THR A 54 -8.85 49.15 91.37
C THR A 54 -8.90 49.21 89.84
N LEU A 55 -9.06 48.07 89.18
CA LEU A 55 -9.20 48.01 87.71
C LEU A 55 -10.41 48.81 87.22
N ARG A 56 -11.57 48.68 87.90
CA ARG A 56 -12.76 49.48 87.59
C ARG A 56 -12.50 50.97 87.69
N GLN A 57 -11.82 51.43 88.75
CA GLN A 57 -11.46 52.83 88.91
C GLN A 57 -10.50 53.32 87.84
N ALA A 58 -9.52 52.50 87.44
CA ALA A 58 -8.57 52.84 86.39
C ALA A 58 -9.27 53.02 85.03
N ILE A 59 -10.18 52.10 84.68
CA ILE A 59 -10.98 52.18 83.44
C ILE A 59 -11.88 53.42 83.47
N ASN A 60 -12.58 53.69 84.56
CA ASN A 60 -13.39 54.90 84.69
C ASN A 60 -12.56 56.18 84.51
N SER A 61 -11.35 56.21 85.08
CA SER A 61 -10.46 57.36 84.98
C SER A 61 -9.98 57.58 83.53
N ALA A 62 -9.58 56.50 82.85
CA ALA A 62 -9.21 56.54 81.43
C ALA A 62 -10.38 56.96 80.54
N ASN A 63 -11.59 56.46 80.80
CA ASN A 63 -12.79 56.87 80.06
C ASN A 63 -13.11 58.36 80.25
N VAL A 64 -12.85 58.91 81.43
CA VAL A 64 -13.05 60.33 81.73
C VAL A 64 -11.97 61.23 81.09
N ASP A 65 -10.76 60.71 80.86
CA ASP A 65 -9.72 61.45 80.13
C ASP A 65 -10.15 61.73 78.69
N GLY A 66 -10.79 60.75 78.02
CA GLY A 66 -11.23 60.86 76.62
C GLY A 66 -10.09 60.95 75.61
N VAL A 67 -8.85 60.73 76.05
CA VAL A 67 -7.61 60.73 75.26
C VAL A 67 -6.83 59.44 75.55
N ALA A 68 -5.66 59.29 74.94
CA ALA A 68 -4.78 58.15 75.17
C ALA A 68 -4.41 58.00 76.65
N SER A 69 -4.66 56.82 77.21
CA SER A 69 -4.37 56.50 78.62
C SER A 69 -3.74 55.12 78.73
N THR A 70 -2.91 54.91 79.76
CA THR A 70 -2.24 53.62 80.03
C THR A 70 -2.65 53.10 81.40
N ILE A 71 -3.09 51.85 81.45
CA ILE A 71 -3.43 51.12 82.67
C ILE A 71 -2.41 49.98 82.85
N THR A 72 -1.71 49.99 83.98
CA THR A 72 -0.70 48.99 84.36
C THR A 72 -1.04 48.39 85.72
N PHE A 73 -0.35 47.32 86.13
CA PHE A 73 -0.60 46.63 87.40
C PHE A 73 0.69 46.56 88.22
N GLN A 74 0.60 46.84 89.52
CA GLN A 74 1.71 46.74 90.46
C GLN A 74 1.27 45.99 91.72
N PHE A 75 1.72 44.74 91.84
CA PHE A 75 1.48 43.87 92.99
C PHE A 75 2.80 43.27 93.49
N THR A 76 2.90 43.05 94.80
CA THR A 76 4.12 42.53 95.45
C THR A 76 4.16 41.00 95.56
N THR A 77 3.06 40.31 95.27
CA THR A 77 2.97 38.85 95.32
C THR A 77 3.69 38.20 94.12
N SER A 78 4.16 36.96 94.27
CA SER A 78 4.84 36.18 93.22
C SER A 78 3.96 35.16 92.48
N GLY A 79 2.70 34.95 92.90
CA GLY A 79 1.71 34.08 92.22
C GLY A 79 0.66 34.84 91.39
N ASN A 80 -0.27 34.13 90.74
CA ASN A 80 -1.34 34.79 89.95
C ASN A 80 -2.10 35.81 90.80
N VAL A 81 -2.29 37.01 90.24
CA VAL A 81 -3.10 38.07 90.83
C VAL A 81 -4.51 37.93 90.27
N ILE A 82 -5.44 37.51 91.13
CA ILE A 82 -6.84 37.31 90.73
C ILE A 82 -7.61 38.60 91.03
N ILE A 83 -8.17 39.19 89.97
CA ILE A 83 -9.15 40.28 90.04
C ILE A 83 -10.48 39.64 89.66
N ALA A 84 -11.38 39.50 90.63
CA ALA A 84 -12.73 38.98 90.42
C ALA A 84 -13.71 40.15 90.57
N PRO A 85 -14.18 40.76 89.47
CA PRO A 85 -15.16 41.84 89.55
C PRO A 85 -16.49 41.33 90.14
N ASP A 86 -17.16 42.15 90.93
CA ASP A 86 -18.47 41.79 91.51
C ASP A 86 -19.61 41.98 90.48
N GLN A 87 -19.34 42.73 89.41
CA GLN A 87 -20.26 43.07 88.32
C GLN A 87 -19.44 43.34 87.04
N PRO A 88 -20.06 43.40 85.83
CA PRO A 88 -19.34 43.71 84.61
C PRO A 88 -18.50 44.99 84.72
N LEU A 89 -17.26 44.95 84.23
CA LEU A 89 -16.38 46.13 84.22
C LEU A 89 -16.95 47.23 83.30
N PRO A 90 -16.64 48.52 83.55
CA PRO A 90 -17.06 49.59 82.66
C PRO A 90 -16.53 49.37 81.23
N SER A 91 -17.33 49.71 80.22
CA SER A 91 -16.87 49.65 78.82
C SER A 91 -15.70 50.60 78.61
N ILE A 92 -14.66 50.17 77.90
CA ILE A 92 -13.57 51.03 77.44
C ILE A 92 -14.14 51.90 76.31
N SER A 93 -14.36 53.17 76.63
CA SER A 93 -15.05 54.14 75.77
C SER A 93 -14.16 55.32 75.36
N SER A 94 -12.99 55.50 75.98
CA SER A 94 -11.95 56.42 75.47
C SER A 94 -11.12 55.73 74.39
N PRO A 95 -10.75 56.40 73.29
CA PRO A 95 -9.86 55.83 72.29
C PRO A 95 -8.40 55.80 72.80
N ASN A 96 -7.55 54.97 72.19
CA ASN A 96 -6.12 54.88 72.52
C ASN A 96 -5.81 54.46 73.97
N THR A 97 -6.67 53.66 74.59
CA THR A 97 -6.40 53.11 75.93
C THR A 97 -5.55 51.85 75.82
N THR A 98 -4.38 51.83 76.45
CA THR A 98 -3.54 50.63 76.58
C THR A 98 -3.69 50.02 77.96
N ILE A 99 -4.07 48.75 78.05
CA ILE A 99 -4.12 47.98 79.29
C ILE A 99 -3.10 46.86 79.19
N THR A 100 -2.05 46.94 80.02
CA THR A 100 -0.94 45.99 80.00
C THR A 100 -0.86 45.27 81.35
N GLY A 101 -1.03 43.94 81.34
CA GLY A 101 -0.89 43.13 82.54
C GLY A 101 0.54 42.96 83.04
N LEU A 102 0.68 42.44 84.26
CA LEU A 102 1.96 42.17 84.90
C LEU A 102 2.52 40.83 84.45
N LEU A 103 3.81 40.79 84.09
CA LEU A 103 4.51 39.56 83.72
C LEU A 103 5.03 38.80 84.95
N SER A 104 5.21 37.48 84.80
CA SER A 104 5.92 36.64 85.78
C SER A 104 7.42 36.95 85.80
N ASN A 105 8.12 36.36 86.78
CA ASN A 105 9.59 36.36 86.82
C ASN A 105 10.19 35.46 85.73
N VAL A 106 9.35 34.70 85.01
CA VAL A 106 9.66 34.05 83.76
C VAL A 106 9.22 35.00 82.64
N THR A 107 10.08 35.23 81.65
CA THR A 107 9.79 36.14 80.54
C THR A 107 8.44 35.81 79.86
N PHE A 108 7.76 36.79 79.25
CA PHE A 108 6.60 36.54 78.36
C PHE A 108 5.27 35.99 78.93
N GLN A 109 5.12 35.78 80.24
CA GLN A 109 3.87 35.23 80.77
C GLN A 109 3.08 36.19 81.65
N PRO A 110 1.77 36.38 81.39
CA PRO A 110 0.93 37.21 82.22
C PRO A 110 0.58 36.53 83.55
N ARG A 111 0.38 37.33 84.59
CA ARG A 111 -0.06 36.85 85.93
C ARG A 111 -1.30 37.54 86.45
N VAL A 112 -1.80 38.58 85.78
CA VAL A 112 -3.05 39.23 86.15
C VAL A 112 -4.19 38.46 85.49
N ARG A 113 -4.98 37.78 86.32
CA ARG A 113 -6.17 37.02 85.94
C ARG A 113 -7.41 37.84 86.26
N ILE A 114 -8.17 38.17 85.22
CA ILE A 114 -9.52 38.70 85.33
C ILE A 114 -10.48 37.51 85.33
N ASP A 115 -11.16 37.31 86.44
CA ASP A 115 -12.00 36.13 86.68
C ASP A 115 -13.47 36.49 86.75
N GLY A 116 -14.28 35.88 85.88
CA GLY A 116 -15.72 36.09 85.81
C GLY A 116 -16.53 35.35 86.88
N GLY A 117 -15.90 34.46 87.66
CA GLY A 117 -16.55 33.70 88.74
C GLY A 117 -17.65 32.73 88.29
N GLY A 118 -17.86 32.57 86.98
CA GLY A 118 -18.92 31.77 86.38
C GLY A 118 -20.18 32.57 86.01
N ASP A 119 -20.41 33.72 86.64
CA ASP A 119 -21.67 34.45 86.50
C ASP A 119 -21.55 35.72 85.64
N LEU A 120 -20.35 36.27 85.48
CA LEU A 120 -20.13 37.46 84.66
C LEU A 120 -20.20 37.15 83.16
N SER A 121 -20.82 38.05 82.42
CA SER A 121 -21.06 37.93 80.98
C SER A 121 -19.98 38.54 80.10
N VAL A 122 -19.13 39.41 80.63
CA VAL A 122 -18.04 40.00 79.86
C VAL A 122 -16.84 40.34 80.75
N GLY A 123 -15.64 40.05 80.27
CA GLY A 123 -14.40 40.54 80.88
C GLY A 123 -14.17 42.01 80.54
N PHE A 124 -13.71 42.28 79.32
CA PHE A 124 -13.60 43.65 78.79
C PHE A 124 -14.58 43.90 77.66
N ARG A 125 -15.36 44.97 77.77
CA ARG A 125 -16.13 45.52 76.67
C ARG A 125 -15.38 46.71 76.08
N ILE A 126 -15.17 46.73 74.77
CA ILE A 126 -14.47 47.79 74.03
C ILE A 126 -15.44 48.40 73.02
N SER A 127 -15.70 49.71 73.14
CA SER A 127 -16.66 50.43 72.29
C SER A 127 -16.04 51.67 71.61
N SER A 128 -14.73 51.83 71.71
CA SER A 128 -13.94 52.93 71.15
C SER A 128 -12.77 52.39 70.32
N SER A 129 -12.04 53.29 69.67
CA SER A 129 -11.00 52.91 68.71
C SER A 129 -9.59 52.87 69.30
N SER A 130 -8.69 52.16 68.62
CA SER A 130 -7.25 52.17 68.86
C SER A 130 -6.81 51.73 70.26
N ASN A 131 -7.64 50.94 70.96
CA ASN A 131 -7.26 50.39 72.26
C ASN A 131 -6.34 49.18 72.11
N ARG A 132 -5.49 48.95 73.10
CA ARG A 132 -4.57 47.81 73.15
C ARG A 132 -4.76 47.04 74.45
N ILE A 133 -5.13 45.77 74.36
CA ILE A 133 -5.27 44.86 75.50
C ILE A 133 -4.16 43.81 75.42
N GLU A 134 -3.26 43.81 76.40
CA GLU A 134 -2.12 42.92 76.36
C GLU A 134 -1.71 42.28 77.68
N LYS A 135 -1.18 41.05 77.58
CA LYS A 135 -0.53 40.33 78.70
C LYS A 135 -1.46 40.14 79.91
N LEU A 136 -2.71 39.74 79.67
CA LEU A 136 -3.69 39.40 80.70
C LEU A 136 -4.16 37.95 80.57
N ILE A 137 -4.75 37.44 81.65
CA ILE A 137 -5.44 36.14 81.68
C ILE A 137 -6.94 36.40 81.87
N PHE A 138 -7.81 35.76 81.09
CA PHE A 138 -9.27 35.84 81.22
C PHE A 138 -9.90 34.46 81.38
N THR A 139 -10.67 34.27 82.45
CA THR A 139 -11.30 33.00 82.79
C THR A 139 -12.69 33.17 83.40
N GLY A 140 -13.54 32.16 83.30
CA GLY A 140 -14.77 32.06 84.08
C GLY A 140 -15.92 32.97 83.63
N PHE A 141 -15.89 33.54 82.42
CA PHE A 141 -17.00 34.35 81.90
C PHE A 141 -18.06 33.45 81.24
N ARG A 142 -19.13 33.09 81.95
CA ARG A 142 -20.21 32.23 81.43
C ARG A 142 -21.62 32.83 81.54
N GLY A 143 -21.74 34.06 82.03
CA GLY A 143 -23.02 34.75 82.19
C GLY A 143 -23.72 35.02 80.85
N ALA A 144 -25.01 34.73 80.74
CA ALA A 144 -25.75 34.78 79.48
C ALA A 144 -26.11 36.19 78.96
N SER A 145 -25.95 37.27 79.74
CA SER A 145 -26.41 38.62 79.37
C SER A 145 -25.49 39.74 79.87
N PRO A 146 -25.21 40.79 79.07
CA PRO A 146 -25.75 41.04 77.73
C PRO A 146 -25.10 40.16 76.64
N VAL A 147 -25.81 39.98 75.51
CA VAL A 147 -25.34 39.20 74.36
C VAL A 147 -24.17 39.92 73.67
N PRO A 148 -23.11 39.18 73.24
CA PRO A 148 -22.87 37.76 73.45
C PRO A 148 -22.46 37.48 74.90
N GLY A 149 -23.26 36.64 75.58
CA GLY A 149 -23.07 36.32 76.98
C GLY A 149 -21.88 35.39 77.20
N GLY A 150 -20.91 35.85 77.99
CA GLY A 150 -19.75 35.09 78.45
C GLY A 150 -18.51 35.25 77.57
N ALA A 151 -18.33 36.42 76.95
CA ALA A 151 -17.12 36.75 76.18
C ALA A 151 -16.01 37.26 77.11
N ALA A 152 -14.80 36.71 77.01
CA ALA A 152 -13.66 37.28 77.75
C ALA A 152 -13.34 38.72 77.29
N ILE A 153 -13.33 38.95 75.98
CA ILE A 153 -13.17 40.28 75.38
C ILE A 153 -14.26 40.47 74.33
N TYR A 154 -15.03 41.56 74.46
CA TYR A 154 -16.12 41.91 73.54
C TYR A 154 -15.87 43.29 72.91
N ILE A 155 -15.52 43.30 71.62
CA ILE A 155 -15.32 44.50 70.80
C ILE A 155 -16.62 44.77 70.04
N THR A 156 -17.23 45.93 70.25
CA THR A 156 -18.60 46.16 69.76
C THR A 156 -18.93 47.61 69.43
N GLY A 157 -19.66 47.78 68.33
CA GLY A 157 -20.16 49.07 67.85
C GLY A 157 -19.26 49.70 66.78
N THR A 158 -19.84 50.60 66.00
CA THR A 158 -19.18 51.23 64.83
C THR A 158 -17.96 52.09 65.17
N ASN A 159 -17.79 52.48 66.44
CA ASN A 159 -16.62 53.23 66.90
C ASN A 159 -15.48 52.31 67.36
N ALA A 160 -15.73 51.01 67.48
CA ALA A 160 -14.74 50.04 67.94
C ALA A 160 -13.85 49.61 66.78
N THR A 161 -12.93 50.50 66.39
CA THR A 161 -12.05 50.30 65.24
C THR A 161 -10.58 50.28 65.60
N ALA A 162 -9.75 49.55 64.84
CA ALA A 162 -8.30 49.52 65.05
C ALA A 162 -7.86 49.09 66.47
N ASN A 163 -8.66 48.30 67.18
CA ASN A 163 -8.27 47.76 68.48
C ASN A 163 -7.31 46.58 68.32
N THR A 164 -6.41 46.38 69.27
CA THR A 164 -5.41 45.30 69.25
C THR A 164 -5.48 44.45 70.51
N VAL A 165 -5.58 43.13 70.35
CA VAL A 165 -5.57 42.15 71.45
C VAL A 165 -4.36 41.23 71.27
N VAL A 166 -3.39 41.25 72.19
CA VAL A 166 -2.12 40.52 72.03
C VAL A 166 -1.53 39.95 73.32
N GLY A 167 -0.86 38.81 73.25
CA GLY A 167 -0.15 38.22 74.39
C GLY A 167 -1.05 37.80 75.55
N ASN A 168 -2.36 37.63 75.31
CA ASN A 168 -3.33 37.26 76.33
C ASN A 168 -3.55 35.74 76.38
N TYR A 169 -3.91 35.24 77.55
CA TYR A 169 -4.39 33.87 77.77
C TYR A 169 -5.89 33.91 78.04
N ILE A 170 -6.68 33.21 77.24
CA ILE A 170 -8.15 33.33 77.23
C ILE A 170 -8.78 31.94 77.29
N GLY A 171 -9.47 31.66 78.40
CA GLY A 171 -10.14 30.38 78.70
C GLY A 171 -9.22 29.36 79.38
N ASN A 172 -7.93 29.67 79.49
CA ASN A 172 -6.94 28.85 80.16
C ASN A 172 -6.01 29.69 81.06
N ILE A 173 -5.22 29.00 81.87
CA ILE A 173 -4.20 29.60 82.72
C ILE A 173 -2.87 28.90 82.41
N PRO A 174 -1.77 29.64 82.23
CA PRO A 174 -0.46 29.02 82.08
C PRO A 174 -0.06 28.22 83.34
N PHE A 175 0.51 27.02 83.16
CA PHE A 175 1.06 26.11 84.19
C PHE A 175 0.12 25.52 85.25
N THR A 176 -1.18 25.61 85.06
CA THR A 176 -2.11 24.91 85.95
C THR A 176 -2.71 23.72 85.23
N THR A 177 -2.96 22.63 85.94
CA THR A 177 -3.88 21.60 85.47
C THR A 177 -5.20 22.27 85.10
N TYR A 178 -5.68 21.99 83.89
CA TYR A 178 -6.95 22.54 83.41
C TYR A 178 -8.08 22.29 84.41
N SER A 179 -8.93 23.31 84.60
CA SER A 179 -10.19 23.21 85.33
C SER A 179 -11.32 23.71 84.42
N PRO A 180 -12.46 23.00 84.33
CA PRO A 180 -13.65 23.48 83.62
C PRO A 180 -14.13 24.85 84.11
N ASP A 181 -13.83 25.22 85.37
CA ASP A 181 -14.19 26.51 85.92
C ASP A 181 -13.47 27.68 85.25
N PHE A 182 -12.37 27.43 84.53
CA PHE A 182 -11.64 28.46 83.80
C PHE A 182 -12.30 28.82 82.46
N ALA A 183 -13.14 27.95 81.93
CA ALA A 183 -13.79 28.14 80.64
C ALA A 183 -14.64 29.42 80.62
N ASN A 184 -14.42 30.23 79.60
CA ASN A 184 -15.39 31.24 79.19
C ASN A 184 -16.39 30.60 78.21
N ASN A 185 -17.51 31.26 77.94
CA ASN A 185 -18.36 30.83 76.82
C ASN A 185 -17.68 31.13 75.49
N PHE A 186 -17.21 32.36 75.31
CA PHE A 186 -16.48 32.79 74.12
C PHE A 186 -15.14 33.40 74.53
N GLY A 187 -14.11 33.24 73.68
CA GLY A 187 -12.85 33.93 73.87
C GLY A 187 -12.96 35.42 73.52
N VAL A 188 -12.72 35.74 72.25
CA VAL A 188 -12.85 37.11 71.72
C VAL A 188 -14.08 37.20 70.83
N VAL A 189 -14.94 38.19 71.04
CA VAL A 189 -16.08 38.48 70.16
C VAL A 189 -15.97 39.88 69.57
N ILE A 190 -16.15 40.00 68.25
CA ILE A 190 -16.19 41.24 67.48
C ILE A 190 -17.59 41.34 66.84
N ASP A 191 -18.33 42.40 67.14
CA ASP A 191 -19.72 42.53 66.73
C ASP A 191 -20.15 43.99 66.50
N GLY A 192 -21.37 44.19 66.03
CA GLY A 192 -22.01 45.50 66.00
C GLY A 192 -21.35 46.44 65.01
N ARG A 193 -20.87 45.91 63.88
CA ARG A 193 -20.14 46.64 62.83
C ARG A 193 -18.83 47.25 63.33
N ALA A 194 -18.17 46.56 64.26
CA ALA A 194 -16.78 46.86 64.59
C ALA A 194 -15.90 46.48 63.38
N GLU A 195 -14.86 47.26 63.11
CA GLU A 195 -14.05 47.07 61.91
C GLU A 195 -12.56 47.29 62.13
N ASN A 196 -11.74 46.68 61.29
CA ASN A 196 -10.28 46.89 61.29
C ASN A 196 -9.60 46.56 62.64
N ASN A 197 -10.16 45.64 63.42
CA ASN A 197 -9.54 45.21 64.68
C ASN A 197 -8.53 44.08 64.43
N THR A 198 -7.52 43.98 65.30
CA THR A 198 -6.43 43.02 65.19
C THR A 198 -6.37 42.12 66.41
N ILE A 199 -6.45 40.80 66.19
CA ILE A 199 -6.21 39.79 67.21
C ILE A 199 -4.87 39.11 66.91
N GLY A 200 -3.89 39.39 67.75
CA GLY A 200 -2.51 38.95 67.62
C GLY A 200 -1.58 40.05 67.07
N GLY A 201 -0.29 39.73 66.96
CA GLY A 201 0.75 40.72 66.66
C GLY A 201 2.00 40.08 66.06
N VAL A 202 2.90 40.90 65.52
CA VAL A 202 4.01 40.43 64.68
C VAL A 202 5.13 39.74 65.46
N ASN A 203 5.24 39.96 66.77
CA ASN A 203 6.25 39.30 67.60
C ASN A 203 5.68 38.01 68.19
N ASP A 204 6.52 36.98 68.41
CA ASP A 204 6.04 35.72 69.00
C ASP A 204 5.48 35.92 70.42
N THR A 205 5.91 36.98 71.10
CA THR A 205 5.42 37.41 72.41
C THR A 205 4.05 38.09 72.38
N ASP A 206 3.57 38.48 71.20
CA ASP A 206 2.25 39.08 70.99
C ASP A 206 1.17 38.01 70.74
N ARG A 207 1.54 36.72 70.77
CA ARG A 207 0.64 35.60 70.53
C ARG A 207 -0.40 35.46 71.62
N ASN A 208 -1.68 35.48 71.26
CA ASN A 208 -2.72 35.08 72.19
C ASN A 208 -2.83 33.56 72.23
N VAL A 209 -3.15 33.01 73.41
CA VAL A 209 -3.50 31.60 73.62
C VAL A 209 -4.98 31.56 73.98
N ILE A 210 -5.82 31.05 73.08
CA ILE A 210 -7.28 31.09 73.16
C ILE A 210 -7.80 29.66 73.12
N SER A 211 -8.10 29.08 74.28
CA SER A 211 -8.33 27.64 74.43
C SER A 211 -9.28 27.35 75.58
N GLY A 212 -9.96 26.20 75.56
CA GLY A 212 -10.85 25.77 76.65
C GLY A 212 -12.11 26.64 76.83
N ASN A 213 -12.52 27.40 75.82
CA ASN A 213 -13.81 28.11 75.85
C ASN A 213 -14.95 27.14 75.46
N ASN A 214 -16.15 27.32 76.00
CA ASN A 214 -17.28 26.41 75.78
C ASN A 214 -17.85 26.48 74.35
N PHE A 215 -17.70 27.61 73.66
CA PHE A 215 -18.13 27.82 72.27
C PHE A 215 -16.94 28.19 71.40
N ASP A 216 -16.97 29.34 70.72
CA ASP A 216 -15.92 29.75 69.79
C ASP A 216 -14.73 30.38 70.51
N GLY A 217 -13.53 30.12 69.99
CA GLY A 217 -12.32 30.84 70.40
C GLY A 217 -12.40 32.31 70.03
N ILE A 218 -12.60 32.59 68.73
CA ILE A 218 -12.83 33.94 68.21
C ILE A 218 -14.10 33.94 67.36
N GLN A 219 -15.02 34.87 67.65
CA GLN A 219 -16.25 35.06 66.87
C GLN A 219 -16.30 36.48 66.30
N ILE A 220 -16.52 36.59 65.00
CA ILE A 220 -16.77 37.84 64.28
C ILE A 220 -18.21 37.77 63.75
N THR A 221 -19.05 38.72 64.12
CA THR A 221 -20.44 38.79 63.67
C THR A 221 -20.73 40.18 63.10
N ASN A 222 -21.25 40.26 61.87
CA ASN A 222 -21.68 41.53 61.25
C ASN A 222 -20.62 42.64 61.39
N SER A 223 -19.37 42.31 61.08
CA SER A 223 -18.16 43.10 61.35
C SER A 223 -17.11 42.82 60.28
N ASP A 224 -16.47 43.88 59.79
CA ASP A 224 -15.70 43.84 58.54
C ASP A 224 -14.23 44.21 58.72
N GLY A 225 -13.37 43.74 57.83
CA GLY A 225 -11.98 44.20 57.77
C GLY A 225 -11.10 43.80 58.97
N ASN A 226 -11.51 42.85 59.81
CA ASN A 226 -10.73 42.45 60.98
C ASN A 226 -9.61 41.47 60.60
N THR A 227 -8.49 41.50 61.32
CA THR A 227 -7.32 40.66 61.05
C THR A 227 -6.98 39.79 62.27
N ILE A 228 -6.82 38.48 62.06
CA ILE A 228 -6.48 37.51 63.11
C ILE A 228 -5.18 36.81 62.68
N PHE A 229 -4.06 36.99 63.37
CA PHE A 229 -2.79 36.33 63.00
C PHE A 229 -1.88 36.08 64.21
N ASN A 230 -0.97 35.10 64.11
CA ASN A 230 -0.07 34.73 65.21
C ASN A 230 -0.80 34.41 66.52
N ASN A 231 -1.87 33.62 66.48
CA ASN A 231 -2.57 33.13 67.67
C ASN A 231 -2.46 31.60 67.79
N PHE A 232 -2.54 31.08 69.00
CA PHE A 232 -2.82 29.66 69.26
C PHE A 232 -4.28 29.52 69.68
N ILE A 233 -5.05 28.72 68.94
CA ILE A 233 -6.49 28.63 69.06
C ILE A 233 -6.90 27.16 69.21
N GLY A 234 -7.45 26.79 70.36
CA GLY A 234 -7.82 25.41 70.73
C GLY A 234 -6.66 24.57 71.28
N ILE A 235 -5.51 25.20 71.52
CA ILE A 235 -4.32 24.58 72.12
C ILE A 235 -3.97 25.33 73.40
N ALA A 236 -3.76 24.60 74.49
CA ALA A 236 -3.09 25.16 75.66
C ALA A 236 -1.58 25.20 75.42
N ALA A 237 -0.96 26.36 75.60
CA ALA A 237 0.46 26.52 75.36
C ALA A 237 1.16 27.28 76.47
N ASP A 238 2.29 26.73 76.89
CA ASP A 238 3.29 27.46 77.63
C ASP A 238 4.26 28.09 76.64
N LEU A 239 4.14 29.41 76.42
CA LEU A 239 4.99 30.14 75.47
C LEU A 239 6.45 30.28 75.92
N ASN A 240 6.80 29.89 77.16
CA ASN A 240 8.18 29.88 77.63
C ASN A 240 8.90 28.57 77.36
N THR A 241 8.26 27.44 77.65
CA THR A 241 8.82 26.12 77.36
C THR A 241 8.49 25.65 75.96
N LEU A 242 7.62 26.39 75.25
CA LEU A 242 6.98 26.00 73.99
C LEU A 242 6.23 24.68 74.08
N THR A 243 5.86 24.25 75.29
CA THR A 243 5.08 23.03 75.49
C THR A 243 3.63 23.30 75.14
N ILE A 244 3.06 22.42 74.31
CA ILE A 244 1.67 22.50 73.87
C ILE A 244 0.89 21.27 74.35
N ALA A 245 -0.41 21.44 74.57
CA ALA A 245 -1.34 20.38 74.96
C ALA A 245 -2.72 20.63 74.32
N PRO A 246 -3.50 19.58 74.01
CA PRO A 246 -4.81 19.75 73.40
C PRO A 246 -5.76 20.36 74.43
N LEU A 247 -6.38 21.48 74.09
CA LEU A 247 -7.42 22.10 74.91
C LEU A 247 -8.39 22.89 74.01
N GLY A 248 -9.20 22.15 73.28
CA GLY A 248 -10.14 22.69 72.30
C GLY A 248 -11.07 23.76 72.83
N ASN A 249 -11.45 24.67 71.95
CA ASN A 249 -12.71 25.38 72.14
C ASN A 249 -13.86 24.44 71.77
N GLY A 250 -15.01 24.56 72.43
CA GLY A 250 -16.11 23.60 72.34
C GLY A 250 -16.87 23.61 71.02
N VAL A 251 -16.69 24.63 70.18
CA VAL A 251 -17.24 24.70 68.82
C VAL A 251 -16.15 25.10 67.82
N ASN A 252 -16.10 26.35 67.33
CA ASN A 252 -15.14 26.72 66.30
C ASN A 252 -13.86 27.32 66.90
N GLY A 253 -12.72 27.15 66.23
CA GLY A 253 -11.54 27.96 66.54
C GLY A 253 -11.80 29.43 66.23
N VAL A 254 -12.17 29.70 64.98
CA VAL A 254 -12.59 31.01 64.49
C VAL A 254 -13.91 30.89 63.73
N GLN A 255 -14.88 31.74 64.05
CA GLN A 255 -16.11 31.91 63.27
C GLN A 255 -16.22 33.33 62.73
N VAL A 256 -16.57 33.46 61.44
CA VAL A 256 -17.02 34.71 60.80
C VAL A 256 -18.45 34.51 60.33
N SER A 257 -19.39 35.26 60.90
CA SER A 257 -20.81 35.28 60.54
C SER A 257 -21.20 36.64 59.98
N ASP A 258 -21.69 36.68 58.75
CA ASP A 258 -22.21 37.90 58.12
C ASP A 258 -21.22 39.09 58.12
N GLY A 259 -19.91 38.84 58.06
CA GLY A 259 -18.85 39.87 58.03
C GLY A 259 -17.95 39.74 56.81
N ALA A 260 -17.56 40.86 56.21
CA ALA A 260 -16.83 40.93 54.96
C ALA A 260 -15.36 41.35 55.14
N LEU A 261 -14.51 41.00 54.17
CA LEU A 261 -13.11 41.46 54.10
C LEU A 261 -12.27 41.12 55.35
N ASN A 262 -12.66 40.12 56.13
CA ASN A 262 -11.87 39.67 57.28
C ASN A 262 -10.72 38.78 56.81
N VAL A 263 -9.56 38.93 57.44
CA VAL A 263 -8.34 38.20 57.11
C VAL A 263 -7.93 37.33 58.30
N ILE A 264 -7.93 36.03 58.10
CA ILE A 264 -7.46 35.04 59.08
C ILE A 264 -6.10 34.53 58.59
N GLY A 265 -5.05 35.00 59.24
CA GLY A 265 -3.64 34.74 58.98
C GLY A 265 -3.00 35.80 58.06
N GLY A 266 -2.21 35.37 57.10
CA GLY A 266 -1.54 36.19 56.07
C GLY A 266 -0.21 36.81 56.51
N ILE A 267 -0.14 37.39 57.71
CA ILE A 267 1.10 38.02 58.22
C ILE A 267 2.00 36.97 58.92
N LYS A 268 1.40 36.17 59.80
CA LYS A 268 2.01 35.07 60.55
C LYS A 268 0.94 33.99 60.79
N PRO A 269 1.33 32.72 60.95
CA PRO A 269 0.37 31.65 61.06
C PRO A 269 -0.39 31.72 62.38
N ASN A 270 -1.71 31.58 62.32
CA ASN A 270 -2.44 31.05 63.46
C ASN A 270 -2.27 29.52 63.46
N ILE A 271 -2.14 28.95 64.65
CA ILE A 271 -2.28 27.50 64.85
C ILE A 271 -3.68 27.26 65.40
N VAL A 272 -4.52 26.57 64.62
CA VAL A 272 -5.96 26.38 64.87
C VAL A 272 -6.26 24.89 64.90
N SER A 273 -6.23 24.32 66.10
CA SER A 273 -6.21 22.87 66.31
C SER A 273 -6.95 22.50 67.59
N GLY A 274 -7.44 21.26 67.70
CA GLY A 274 -8.19 20.77 68.85
C GLY A 274 -9.63 21.30 69.00
N ASN A 275 -10.15 22.08 68.05
CA ASN A 275 -11.54 22.59 68.07
C ASN A 275 -12.50 21.59 67.39
N ASP A 276 -13.80 21.88 67.32
CA ASP A 276 -14.69 21.08 66.46
C ASP A 276 -14.43 21.39 64.98
N VAL A 277 -14.70 22.62 64.56
CA VAL A 277 -14.25 23.14 63.26
C VAL A 277 -13.10 24.11 63.50
N GLY A 278 -12.05 24.04 62.67
CA GLY A 278 -10.94 25.00 62.77
C GLY A 278 -11.41 26.42 62.50
N ILE A 279 -11.85 26.67 61.26
CA ILE A 279 -12.36 27.98 60.80
C ILE A 279 -13.71 27.82 60.09
N LEU A 280 -14.72 28.58 60.52
CA LEU A 280 -16.05 28.64 59.90
C LEU A 280 -16.32 30.03 59.32
N ILE A 281 -16.62 30.11 58.02
CA ILE A 281 -17.13 31.30 57.34
C ILE A 281 -18.58 31.05 56.96
N THR A 282 -19.51 31.88 57.43
CA THR A 282 -20.94 31.61 57.30
C THR A 282 -21.81 32.87 57.18
N GLY A 283 -22.98 32.76 56.55
CA GLY A 283 -23.94 33.85 56.40
C GLY A 283 -23.81 34.61 55.09
N SER A 284 -24.94 35.10 54.58
CA SER A 284 -25.06 35.76 53.27
C SER A 284 -24.24 37.06 53.12
N ALA A 285 -23.92 37.73 54.23
CA ALA A 285 -23.07 38.92 54.22
C ALA A 285 -21.58 38.60 54.44
N ALA A 286 -21.21 37.32 54.62
CA ALA A 286 -19.82 36.91 54.72
C ALA A 286 -19.15 36.88 53.33
N VAL A 287 -18.72 38.06 52.87
CA VAL A 287 -18.22 38.28 51.51
C VAL A 287 -16.73 38.61 51.49
N SER A 288 -15.97 38.02 50.57
CA SER A 288 -14.56 38.37 50.33
C SER A 288 -13.68 38.22 51.56
N ASN A 289 -13.87 37.15 52.34
CA ASN A 289 -13.00 36.82 53.47
C ASN A 289 -11.79 36.01 53.01
N THR A 290 -10.62 36.24 53.60
CA THR A 290 -9.38 35.56 53.24
C THR A 290 -8.88 34.70 54.41
N ILE A 291 -8.58 33.45 54.11
CA ILE A 291 -7.87 32.52 54.99
C ILE A 291 -6.53 32.23 54.33
N GLY A 292 -5.45 32.82 54.84
CA GLY A 292 -4.12 32.60 54.27
C GLY A 292 -3.08 32.40 55.36
N PHE A 293 -2.03 31.65 55.08
CA PHE A 293 -0.95 31.35 56.04
C PHE A 293 -1.48 30.94 57.43
N ASN A 294 -2.03 29.74 57.58
CA ASN A 294 -2.45 29.17 58.87
C ASN A 294 -2.07 27.69 58.93
N TYR A 295 -1.93 27.15 60.14
CA TYR A 295 -1.81 25.72 60.38
C TYR A 295 -3.10 25.24 61.07
N ILE A 296 -3.90 24.45 60.35
CA ILE A 296 -5.25 24.10 60.74
C ILE A 296 -5.34 22.58 60.90
N GLY A 297 -5.55 22.13 62.14
CA GLY A 297 -5.50 20.71 62.53
C GLY A 297 -4.09 20.14 62.70
N SER A 298 -3.07 20.95 62.38
CA SER A 298 -1.66 20.66 62.61
C SER A 298 -1.09 21.61 63.66
N THR A 299 -0.15 21.12 64.45
CA THR A 299 0.66 21.92 65.38
C THR A 299 2.10 22.08 64.90
N ASP A 300 2.42 21.48 63.75
CA ASP A 300 3.74 21.50 63.16
C ASP A 300 4.18 22.93 62.87
N THR A 301 5.20 23.36 63.62
CA THR A 301 5.85 24.68 63.44
C THR A 301 7.13 24.58 62.60
N GLY A 302 7.41 23.42 62.00
CA GLY A 302 8.71 23.07 61.43
C GLY A 302 9.75 22.66 62.49
N ILE A 303 9.30 22.39 63.72
CA ILE A 303 10.11 21.87 64.83
C ILE A 303 9.61 20.45 65.08
N ALA A 304 10.49 19.46 64.94
CA ALA A 304 10.18 18.04 65.07
C ALA A 304 9.45 17.72 66.39
N ASP A 305 8.12 17.72 66.37
CA ASP A 305 7.29 17.23 67.47
C ASP A 305 6.04 16.55 66.90
N THR A 306 5.93 15.25 67.14
CA THR A 306 4.95 14.33 66.55
C THR A 306 3.55 14.43 67.19
N VAL A 307 3.18 15.60 67.70
CA VAL A 307 1.95 15.77 68.51
C VAL A 307 1.02 16.79 67.85
N ASP A 308 0.42 16.39 66.73
CA ASP A 308 -0.67 17.13 66.10
C ASP A 308 -1.98 16.92 66.89
N PHE A 309 -2.79 17.98 66.98
CA PHE A 309 -4.09 17.97 67.65
C PHE A 309 -5.20 18.19 66.63
N SER A 310 -5.89 17.12 66.25
CA SER A 310 -6.95 17.20 65.25
C SER A 310 -8.08 18.14 65.69
N ASN A 311 -8.59 18.97 64.78
CA ASN A 311 -9.97 19.45 64.96
C ASN A 311 -10.91 18.24 64.80
N SER A 312 -11.99 18.10 65.58
CA SER A 312 -12.82 16.88 65.55
C SER A 312 -13.69 16.75 64.29
N ALA A 313 -13.96 17.85 63.59
CA ALA A 313 -14.68 17.90 62.33
C ALA A 313 -13.79 18.53 61.22
N ASP A 314 -14.30 19.48 60.44
CA ASP A 314 -13.60 20.04 59.29
C ASP A 314 -12.50 21.03 59.69
N GLY A 315 -11.42 21.09 58.92
CA GLY A 315 -10.40 22.13 59.10
C GLY A 315 -10.97 23.52 58.79
N VAL A 316 -11.50 23.69 57.57
CA VAL A 316 -12.19 24.92 57.14
C VAL A 316 -13.58 24.58 56.61
N ARG A 317 -14.59 25.34 57.02
CA ARG A 317 -15.96 25.23 56.52
C ARG A 317 -16.45 26.58 56.00
N VAL A 318 -16.95 26.61 54.76
CA VAL A 318 -17.57 27.78 54.12
C VAL A 318 -19.03 27.44 53.84
N SER A 319 -19.98 28.22 54.37
CA SER A 319 -21.40 27.84 54.27
C SER A 319 -22.44 28.95 54.35
N LEU A 320 -23.71 28.55 54.17
CA LEU A 320 -24.92 29.35 54.44
C LEU A 320 -24.89 30.74 53.78
N GLY A 321 -24.52 30.80 52.49
CA GLY A 321 -24.56 32.03 51.70
C GLY A 321 -23.25 32.82 51.67
N ALA A 322 -22.17 32.32 52.29
CA ALA A 322 -20.87 32.96 52.21
C ALA A 322 -20.36 33.01 50.75
N ARG A 323 -19.80 34.15 50.32
CA ARG A 323 -19.37 34.35 48.92
C ARG A 323 -17.97 34.93 48.81
N GLY A 324 -17.21 34.49 47.80
CA GLY A 324 -15.90 35.08 47.53
C GLY A 324 -14.84 34.75 48.59
N THR A 325 -14.97 33.64 49.32
CA THR A 325 -13.98 33.25 50.32
C THR A 325 -12.71 32.74 49.63
N GLU A 326 -11.56 33.28 50.00
CA GLU A 326 -10.26 32.92 49.42
C GLU A 326 -9.40 32.16 50.44
N LEU A 327 -9.07 30.91 50.14
CA LEU A 327 -8.06 30.11 50.85
C LEU A 327 -6.76 30.16 50.04
N ILE A 328 -5.72 30.80 50.59
CA ILE A 328 -4.49 31.09 49.83
C ILE A 328 -3.25 30.67 50.62
N GLY A 329 -2.45 29.78 50.02
CA GLY A 329 -1.10 29.45 50.45
C GLY A 329 -0.05 29.84 49.40
N THR A 330 1.19 29.99 49.85
CA THR A 330 2.37 30.13 48.98
C THR A 330 3.53 29.32 49.56
N ALA A 331 4.60 29.09 48.79
CA ALA A 331 5.78 28.39 49.29
C ALA A 331 6.42 29.08 50.53
N GLN A 332 6.34 30.41 50.63
CA GLN A 332 6.87 31.16 51.79
C GLN A 332 5.87 31.31 52.93
N GLN A 333 4.58 31.20 52.63
CA GLN A 333 3.48 31.37 53.57
C GLN A 333 2.46 30.23 53.34
N PRO A 334 2.81 28.99 53.69
CA PRO A 334 1.98 27.84 53.39
C PRO A 334 0.67 27.89 54.19
N LEU A 335 -0.44 27.59 53.53
CA LEU A 335 -1.71 27.29 54.20
C LEU A 335 -1.79 25.77 54.38
N ILE A 336 -1.72 25.29 55.62
CA ILE A 336 -1.74 23.87 55.94
C ILE A 336 -3.10 23.51 56.53
N ILE A 337 -3.76 22.52 55.94
CA ILE A 337 -5.07 22.03 56.36
C ILE A 337 -4.99 20.50 56.44
N ALA A 338 -4.55 20.01 57.59
CA ALA A 338 -4.10 18.63 57.75
C ALA A 338 -4.50 18.11 59.14
N GLY A 339 -4.58 16.79 59.31
CA GLY A 339 -4.83 16.17 60.60
C GLY A 339 -6.25 16.38 61.15
N ASN A 340 -7.22 16.82 60.34
CA ASN A 340 -8.58 17.07 60.81
C ASN A 340 -9.42 15.77 60.85
N GLY A 341 -10.32 15.68 61.83
CA GLY A 341 -11.21 14.54 62.07
C GLY A 341 -12.37 14.40 61.08
N GLY A 342 -12.56 15.38 60.19
CA GLY A 342 -13.47 15.38 59.06
C GLY A 342 -12.74 15.70 57.74
N HIS A 343 -13.31 16.62 56.94
CA HIS A 343 -12.68 17.07 55.71
C HIS A 343 -11.59 18.12 55.98
N GLY A 344 -10.62 18.26 55.08
CA GLY A 344 -9.72 19.41 55.13
C GLY A 344 -10.51 20.71 54.94
N VAL A 345 -11.16 20.84 53.78
CA VAL A 345 -12.03 21.97 53.45
C VAL A 345 -13.42 21.48 53.05
N ARG A 346 -14.48 22.08 53.58
CA ARG A 346 -15.87 21.81 53.18
C ARG A 346 -16.58 23.09 52.74
N VAL A 347 -17.10 23.12 51.51
CA VAL A 347 -17.92 24.20 50.95
C VAL A 347 -19.35 23.70 50.77
N THR A 348 -20.31 24.29 51.47
CA THR A 348 -21.66 23.72 51.57
C THR A 348 -22.77 24.72 51.85
N GLY A 349 -23.96 24.49 51.30
CA GLY A 349 -25.19 25.19 51.67
C GLY A 349 -25.59 26.26 50.65
N ASP A 350 -26.87 26.60 50.67
CA ASP A 350 -27.52 27.51 49.73
C ASP A 350 -26.79 28.84 49.59
N GLU A 351 -26.72 29.34 48.35
CA GLU A 351 -26.10 30.62 47.98
C GLU A 351 -24.59 30.75 48.30
N THR A 352 -23.96 29.68 48.78
CA THR A 352 -22.51 29.65 49.03
C THR A 352 -21.79 29.55 47.69
N ALA A 353 -20.97 30.54 47.37
CA ALA A 353 -20.37 30.57 46.04
C ALA A 353 -19.03 31.29 45.96
N ASP A 354 -18.39 31.20 44.80
CA ASP A 354 -17.20 31.99 44.45
C ASP A 354 -16.04 31.73 45.43
N THR A 355 -15.96 30.52 45.99
CA THR A 355 -14.87 30.11 46.89
C THR A 355 -13.65 29.72 46.05
N THR A 356 -12.48 30.25 46.39
CA THR A 356 -11.21 29.91 45.72
C THR A 356 -10.27 29.26 46.72
N ILE A 357 -9.66 28.13 46.34
CA ILE A 357 -8.68 27.40 47.16
C ILE A 357 -7.42 27.26 46.32
N SER A 358 -6.31 27.86 46.74
CA SER A 358 -5.05 27.90 45.96
C SER A 358 -3.82 27.79 46.85
N GLY A 359 -2.78 27.12 46.35
CA GLY A 359 -1.48 27.00 47.03
C GLY A 359 -1.50 26.31 48.40
N ALA A 360 -2.58 25.61 48.76
CA ALA A 360 -2.72 24.97 50.06
C ALA A 360 -2.10 23.56 50.10
N LEU A 361 -1.58 23.20 51.27
CA LEU A 361 -1.12 21.85 51.62
C LEU A 361 -2.23 21.17 52.42
N ILE A 362 -2.88 20.17 51.83
CA ILE A 362 -4.09 19.53 52.39
C ILE A 362 -3.83 18.04 52.60
N GLY A 363 -3.88 17.62 53.86
CA GLY A 363 -3.58 16.23 54.29
C GLY A 363 -2.09 15.90 54.40
N VAL A 364 -1.21 16.90 54.25
CA VAL A 364 0.25 16.77 54.29
C VAL A 364 0.85 17.79 55.25
N GLN A 365 2.02 17.47 55.80
CA GLN A 365 2.77 18.37 56.70
C GLN A 365 3.46 19.50 55.93
N ILE A 366 4.09 20.43 56.66
CA ILE A 366 4.73 21.62 56.08
C ILE A 366 5.87 21.30 55.10
N ASP A 367 6.48 20.13 55.23
CA ASP A 367 7.53 19.64 54.34
C ASP A 367 7.02 19.26 52.93
N GLY A 368 5.70 19.13 52.77
CA GLY A 368 5.06 18.70 51.53
C GLY A 368 5.31 17.23 51.15
N THR A 369 5.92 16.44 52.04
CA THR A 369 6.30 15.04 51.79
C THR A 369 5.80 14.07 52.85
N SER A 370 5.56 14.54 54.08
CA SER A 370 5.10 13.70 55.19
C SER A 370 3.57 13.73 55.30
N PRO A 371 2.93 12.56 55.49
CA PRO A 371 1.48 12.48 55.64
C PRO A 371 1.03 13.10 56.97
N LEU A 372 -0.09 13.82 56.94
CA LEU A 372 -0.87 14.22 58.11
C LEU A 372 -2.35 14.26 57.71
N SER A 373 -2.93 13.08 57.63
CA SER A 373 -4.21 12.83 56.99
C SER A 373 -5.37 13.60 57.63
N ASN A 374 -6.20 14.23 56.79
CA ASN A 374 -7.60 14.42 57.17
C ASN A 374 -8.32 13.06 57.05
N THR A 375 -9.24 12.75 57.96
CA THR A 375 -9.85 11.40 58.03
C THR A 375 -10.83 11.12 56.89
N LEU A 376 -11.41 12.17 56.28
CA LEU A 376 -12.31 12.10 55.12
C LEU A 376 -11.63 12.67 53.88
N ASP A 377 -12.38 13.33 52.99
CA ASP A 377 -11.83 13.96 51.78
C ASP A 377 -10.95 15.18 52.10
N GLY A 378 -9.97 15.46 51.23
CA GLY A 378 -9.17 16.69 51.34
C GLY A 378 -10.04 17.94 51.15
N ILE A 379 -10.79 18.00 50.05
CA ILE A 379 -11.76 19.07 49.77
C ILE A 379 -13.11 18.46 49.40
N ARG A 380 -14.18 18.95 50.03
CA ARG A 380 -15.58 18.52 49.82
C ARG A 380 -16.45 19.69 49.38
N ILE A 381 -17.12 19.57 48.23
CA ILE A 381 -18.08 20.55 47.69
C ILE A 381 -19.47 19.92 47.61
N GLU A 382 -20.47 20.50 48.28
CA GLU A 382 -21.79 19.89 48.40
C GLU A 382 -22.96 20.85 48.62
N ASN A 383 -24.19 20.33 48.51
CA ASN A 383 -25.44 20.98 48.95
C ASN A 383 -25.59 22.45 48.47
N ASN A 384 -25.82 22.70 47.18
CA ASN A 384 -26.05 24.05 46.62
C ASN A 384 -24.85 25.01 46.58
N ALA A 385 -23.63 24.52 46.85
CA ALA A 385 -22.42 25.29 46.58
C ALA A 385 -22.18 25.46 45.07
N GLU A 386 -21.80 26.66 44.64
CA GLU A 386 -21.57 26.98 43.21
C GLU A 386 -20.25 27.73 42.99
N ARG A 387 -19.74 27.74 41.75
CA ARG A 387 -18.60 28.58 41.33
C ARG A 387 -17.37 28.43 42.23
N THR A 388 -17.06 27.22 42.65
CA THR A 388 -15.86 26.94 43.45
C THR A 388 -14.68 26.66 42.52
N THR A 389 -13.55 27.31 42.78
CA THR A 389 -12.29 27.09 42.06
C THR A 389 -11.27 26.44 43.00
N ILE A 390 -10.78 25.26 42.63
CA ILE A 390 -9.72 24.53 43.31
C ILE A 390 -8.48 24.60 42.41
N GLY A 391 -7.55 25.45 42.79
CA GLY A 391 -6.35 25.76 42.04
C GLY A 391 -6.08 27.26 41.94
N PRO A 392 -4.88 27.65 41.47
CA PRO A 392 -3.75 26.76 41.16
C PRO A 392 -2.93 26.36 42.40
N GLY A 393 -2.12 25.32 42.26
CA GLY A 393 -1.00 24.98 43.14
C GLY A 393 -1.33 24.28 44.45
N ASN A 394 -2.51 23.67 44.63
CA ASN A 394 -2.76 22.90 45.85
C ASN A 394 -2.07 21.53 45.80
N THR A 395 -1.56 21.07 46.94
CA THR A 395 -1.17 19.67 47.15
C THR A 395 -2.23 18.99 48.02
N ILE A 396 -2.92 18.00 47.47
CA ILE A 396 -4.09 17.36 48.08
C ILE A 396 -3.84 15.85 48.15
N SER A 397 -3.25 15.42 49.26
CA SER A 397 -2.63 14.11 49.39
C SER A 397 -2.80 13.54 50.79
N SER A 398 -2.64 12.22 50.95
CA SER A 398 -2.76 11.54 52.26
C SER A 398 -4.12 11.65 52.96
N ASN A 399 -5.18 12.06 52.29
CA ASN A 399 -6.51 12.11 52.90
C ASN A 399 -7.12 10.70 52.99
N GLY A 400 -7.95 10.47 54.01
CA GLY A 400 -8.63 9.18 54.25
C GLY A 400 -9.75 8.86 53.27
N GLY A 401 -10.23 9.87 52.53
CA GLY A 401 -11.18 9.75 51.41
C GLY A 401 -10.54 10.03 50.06
N TYR A 402 -11.25 10.79 49.21
CA TYR A 402 -10.72 11.33 47.96
C TYR A 402 -9.88 12.59 48.21
N GLY A 403 -8.99 12.94 47.28
CA GLY A 403 -8.36 14.26 47.31
C GLY A 403 -9.41 15.36 47.22
N VAL A 404 -10.22 15.32 46.16
CA VAL A 404 -11.35 16.24 45.95
C VAL A 404 -12.64 15.45 45.74
N SER A 405 -13.73 15.86 46.39
CA SER A 405 -15.04 15.23 46.30
C SER A 405 -16.14 16.27 46.07
N VAL A 406 -16.76 16.23 44.90
CA VAL A 406 -17.95 17.01 44.54
C VAL A 406 -19.14 16.07 44.57
N GLY A 407 -20.16 16.39 45.35
CA GLY A 407 -21.22 15.43 45.63
C GLY A 407 -22.26 15.98 46.57
N ILE A 408 -23.36 15.27 46.79
CA ILE A 408 -24.48 15.76 47.60
C ILE A 408 -24.85 14.74 48.68
N THR A 409 -24.88 15.17 49.94
CA THR A 409 -25.23 14.33 51.10
C THR A 409 -26.66 14.58 51.59
N SER A 410 -27.32 15.64 51.12
CA SER A 410 -28.70 15.95 51.51
C SER A 410 -29.73 15.09 50.76
N ASN A 411 -30.84 14.81 51.44
CA ASN A 411 -32.03 14.16 50.86
C ASN A 411 -33.00 15.16 50.21
N SER A 412 -32.58 16.41 50.04
CA SER A 412 -33.36 17.49 49.45
C SER A 412 -32.86 17.77 48.03
N PHE A 413 -33.74 18.32 47.17
CA PHE A 413 -33.33 18.71 45.83
C PHE A 413 -32.28 19.82 45.91
N THR A 414 -31.04 19.48 45.58
CA THR A 414 -29.88 20.38 45.64
C THR A 414 -29.06 20.22 44.37
N ALA A 415 -28.28 21.25 44.04
CA ALA A 415 -27.46 21.28 42.84
C ALA A 415 -26.08 21.88 43.09
N VAL A 416 -25.01 21.21 42.66
CA VAL A 416 -23.65 21.78 42.67
C VAL A 416 -23.28 22.14 41.24
N ARG A 417 -22.84 23.40 41.02
CA ARG A 417 -22.61 23.93 39.67
C ARG A 417 -21.30 24.68 39.53
N ASP A 418 -20.76 24.66 38.32
CA ASP A 418 -19.66 25.54 37.89
C ASP A 418 -18.39 25.36 38.74
N VAL A 419 -18.00 24.11 39.02
CA VAL A 419 -16.77 23.80 39.77
C VAL A 419 -15.61 23.63 38.82
N THR A 420 -14.50 24.34 39.08
CA THR A 420 -13.23 24.19 38.34
C THR A 420 -12.17 23.60 39.26
N ILE A 421 -11.52 22.53 38.81
CA ILE A 421 -10.41 21.86 39.51
C ILE A 421 -9.22 21.88 38.55
N ALA A 422 -8.25 22.76 38.74
CA ALA A 422 -7.16 22.98 37.79
C ALA A 422 -5.81 23.19 38.50
N ASP A 423 -4.72 22.75 37.87
CA ASP A 423 -3.34 22.90 38.36
C ASP A 423 -3.14 22.45 39.83
N ASN A 424 -3.66 21.28 40.18
CA ASN A 424 -3.46 20.67 41.50
C ASN A 424 -2.55 19.43 41.43
N THR A 425 -1.84 19.17 42.53
CA THR A 425 -1.09 17.93 42.75
C THR A 425 -1.92 17.03 43.68
N ILE A 426 -2.37 15.87 43.20
CA ILE A 426 -3.31 15.01 43.93
C ILE A 426 -2.75 13.59 44.06
N GLY A 427 -2.54 13.17 45.32
CA GLY A 427 -2.01 11.84 45.65
C GLY A 427 -0.50 11.70 45.52
N LEU A 428 0.22 12.81 45.26
CA LEU A 428 1.68 12.88 45.19
C LEU A 428 2.23 13.86 46.24
N THR A 429 3.55 13.85 46.46
CA THR A 429 4.25 14.89 47.21
C THR A 429 4.16 16.25 46.50
N ALA A 430 4.34 17.35 47.24
CA ALA A 430 4.31 18.71 46.69
C ALA A 430 5.38 18.96 45.61
N SER A 431 6.41 18.11 45.55
CA SER A 431 7.46 18.10 44.52
C SER A 431 7.13 17.25 43.29
N TYR A 432 5.93 16.64 43.21
CA TYR A 432 5.49 15.72 42.15
C TYR A 432 6.29 14.41 42.02
N THR A 433 7.21 14.10 42.94
CA THR A 433 8.20 13.01 42.76
C THR A 433 7.84 11.69 43.43
N GLY A 434 6.98 11.69 44.46
CA GLY A 434 6.64 10.49 45.21
C GLY A 434 5.14 10.36 45.43
N SER A 435 4.64 9.13 45.52
CA SER A 435 3.24 8.87 45.86
C SER A 435 2.98 9.15 47.34
N LEU A 436 1.90 9.88 47.61
CA LEU A 436 1.40 10.23 48.92
C LEU A 436 -0.13 10.05 48.92
N GLN A 437 -0.52 8.79 48.77
CA GLN A 437 -1.85 8.30 48.42
C GLN A 437 -3.01 8.94 49.20
N ASN A 438 -4.04 9.43 48.50
CA ASN A 438 -5.38 9.52 49.08
C ASN A 438 -6.03 8.13 49.08
N ALA A 439 -6.63 7.72 50.20
CA ALA A 439 -6.99 6.33 50.41
C ALA A 439 -8.10 5.81 49.46
N ALA A 440 -9.04 6.66 49.04
CA ALA A 440 -10.11 6.27 48.12
C ALA A 440 -9.77 6.52 46.64
N GLY A 441 -9.30 7.71 46.26
CA GLY A 441 -9.06 8.10 44.86
C GLY A 441 -8.61 9.56 44.73
N GLY A 442 -8.38 10.04 43.51
CA GLY A 442 -7.96 11.42 43.28
C GLY A 442 -9.12 12.41 43.37
N ILE A 443 -9.99 12.41 42.37
CA ILE A 443 -11.16 13.29 42.26
C ILE A 443 -12.43 12.44 42.12
N SER A 444 -13.47 12.73 42.91
CA SER A 444 -14.80 12.13 42.79
C SER A 444 -15.86 13.19 42.48
N ILE A 445 -16.70 12.91 41.48
CA ILE A 445 -17.91 13.66 41.15
C ILE A 445 -19.09 12.70 41.24
N GLU A 446 -19.94 12.83 42.27
CA GLU A 446 -21.00 11.87 42.56
C GLU A 446 -22.34 12.53 42.91
N ALA A 447 -23.31 12.42 42.00
CA ALA A 447 -24.69 12.87 42.23
C ALA A 447 -25.60 11.70 42.64
N PRO A 448 -26.28 11.75 43.81
CA PRO A 448 -27.37 10.83 44.10
C PRO A 448 -28.63 11.16 43.26
N ASP A 449 -29.60 10.23 43.21
CA ASP A 449 -30.78 10.28 42.33
C ASP A 449 -31.67 11.55 42.43
N PHE A 450 -31.57 12.33 43.52
CA PHE A 450 -32.39 13.52 43.77
C PHE A 450 -31.61 14.84 43.64
N ALA A 451 -30.37 14.78 43.17
CA ALA A 451 -29.38 15.85 43.23
C ALA A 451 -28.79 16.12 41.84
N VAL A 452 -28.48 17.37 41.51
CA VAL A 452 -27.89 17.72 40.20
C VAL A 452 -26.43 18.14 40.38
N ILE A 453 -25.53 17.63 39.55
CA ILE A 453 -24.18 18.16 39.42
C ILE A 453 -23.95 18.54 37.97
N GLU A 454 -23.60 19.79 37.68
CA GLU A 454 -23.41 20.24 36.30
C GLU A 454 -22.26 21.24 36.14
N ASN A 455 -21.72 21.30 34.92
CA ASN A 455 -20.66 22.22 34.51
C ASN A 455 -19.39 22.06 35.36
N ILE A 456 -18.84 20.84 35.37
CA ILE A 456 -17.59 20.53 36.08
C ILE A 456 -16.44 20.56 35.08
N LEU A 457 -15.41 21.36 35.37
CA LEU A 457 -14.18 21.40 34.59
C LEU A 457 -13.03 20.85 35.45
N ILE A 458 -12.42 19.76 34.98
CA ILE A 458 -11.22 19.15 35.58
C ILE A 458 -10.05 19.35 34.63
N GLY A 459 -9.16 20.27 35.00
CA GLY A 459 -8.04 20.75 34.21
C GLY A 459 -8.44 21.94 33.34
N GLY A 460 -8.08 21.92 32.07
CA GLY A 460 -8.30 23.01 31.12
C GLY A 460 -7.34 22.92 29.95
N SER A 461 -6.54 23.96 29.74
CA SER A 461 -5.37 23.84 28.86
C SER A 461 -4.31 22.91 29.46
N GLU A 462 -3.30 22.52 28.69
CA GLU A 462 -2.17 21.73 29.22
C GLU A 462 -1.47 22.42 30.41
N ALA A 463 -1.51 23.75 30.48
CA ALA A 463 -0.95 24.51 31.60
C ALA A 463 -1.85 24.51 32.86
N ASP A 464 -3.13 24.18 32.70
CA ASP A 464 -4.12 24.12 33.78
C ASP A 464 -4.34 22.66 34.27
N GLY A 465 -3.58 21.70 33.72
CA GLY A 465 -3.70 20.28 34.01
C GLY A 465 -3.43 19.93 35.47
N ASN A 466 -4.28 19.09 36.06
CA ASN A 466 -3.96 18.48 37.35
C ASN A 466 -2.96 17.34 37.15
N VAL A 467 -2.08 17.14 38.13
CA VAL A 467 -1.20 15.96 38.24
C VAL A 467 -1.80 15.03 39.28
N ILE A 468 -2.32 13.89 38.83
CA ILE A 468 -3.10 12.95 39.65
C ILE A 468 -2.44 11.58 39.60
N GLY A 469 -1.81 11.15 40.70
CA GLY A 469 -1.11 9.86 40.73
C GLY A 469 -1.07 9.25 42.12
N GLY A 470 -0.79 7.95 42.20
CA GLY A 470 -0.55 7.23 43.45
C GLY A 470 -1.76 7.11 44.37
N ASN A 471 -3.00 7.31 43.89
CA ASN A 471 -4.21 7.22 44.71
C ASN A 471 -4.70 5.77 44.89
N GLY A 472 -5.51 5.52 45.93
CA GLY A 472 -5.95 4.16 46.32
C GLY A 472 -7.06 3.52 45.49
N GLY A 473 -7.65 4.30 44.60
CA GLY A 473 -8.69 3.89 43.66
C GLY A 473 -8.52 4.65 42.35
N PRO A 474 -9.60 5.05 41.65
CA PRO A 474 -9.49 5.78 40.39
C PRO A 474 -8.79 7.14 40.54
N GLY A 475 -8.12 7.58 39.47
CA GLY A 475 -7.59 8.94 39.39
C GLY A 475 -8.73 9.97 39.41
N ILE A 476 -9.70 9.79 38.51
CA ILE A 476 -10.95 10.57 38.46
C ILE A 476 -12.12 9.60 38.36
N VAL A 477 -13.16 9.79 39.16
CA VAL A 477 -14.43 9.06 39.05
C VAL A 477 -15.61 10.03 38.91
N ILE A 478 -16.50 9.74 37.97
CA ILE A 478 -17.74 10.47 37.72
C ILE A 478 -18.91 9.48 37.76
N SER A 479 -19.91 9.76 38.59
CA SER A 479 -21.03 8.86 38.84
C SER A 479 -22.33 9.63 39.07
N GLY A 480 -23.46 8.99 38.75
CA GLY A 480 -24.81 9.50 39.05
C GLY A 480 -25.60 9.93 37.82
N THR A 481 -26.90 9.59 37.80
CA THR A 481 -27.84 9.83 36.69
C THR A 481 -28.13 11.30 36.41
N ASN A 482 -27.83 12.16 37.38
CA ASN A 482 -28.04 13.61 37.32
C ASN A 482 -26.72 14.39 37.33
N THR A 483 -25.64 13.76 36.86
CA THR A 483 -24.36 14.43 36.60
C THR A 483 -24.27 14.77 35.11
N PHE A 484 -24.19 16.07 34.80
CA PHE A 484 -24.22 16.61 33.45
C PHE A 484 -22.96 17.43 33.13
N SER A 485 -22.58 17.49 31.86
CA SER A 485 -21.62 18.48 31.34
C SER A 485 -20.29 18.50 32.12
N THR A 486 -19.60 17.37 32.18
CA THR A 486 -18.26 17.29 32.78
C THR A 486 -17.19 17.25 31.70
N THR A 487 -16.17 18.09 31.81
CA THR A 487 -15.01 18.11 30.91
C THR A 487 -13.73 17.82 31.68
N ILE A 488 -12.97 16.82 31.23
CA ILE A 488 -11.65 16.46 31.75
C ILE A 488 -10.63 16.77 30.65
N ALA A 489 -9.79 17.79 30.79
CA ALA A 489 -8.85 18.21 29.75
C ALA A 489 -7.49 18.62 30.30
N GLY A 490 -6.42 18.34 29.57
CA GLY A 490 -5.06 18.77 29.93
C GLY A 490 -4.42 18.07 31.13
N ASN A 491 -5.02 17.03 31.72
CA ASN A 491 -4.54 16.41 32.96
C ASN A 491 -3.43 15.38 32.72
N LEU A 492 -2.56 15.23 33.70
CA LEU A 492 -1.55 14.18 33.79
C LEU A 492 -2.01 13.15 34.85
N ILE A 493 -2.37 11.95 34.42
CA ILE A 493 -3.02 10.94 35.27
C ILE A 493 -2.19 9.66 35.30
N GLY A 494 -1.78 9.25 36.51
CA GLY A 494 -1.00 8.06 36.80
C GLY A 494 0.51 8.24 36.60
N VAL A 495 0.98 9.49 36.54
CA VAL A 495 2.39 9.83 36.33
C VAL A 495 2.90 10.84 37.36
N ALA A 496 4.19 10.71 37.68
CA ALA A 496 4.96 11.57 38.55
C ALA A 496 6.20 12.13 37.81
N GLN A 497 6.86 13.12 38.40
CA GLN A 497 8.14 13.60 37.89
C GLN A 497 9.25 12.61 38.19
N ASN A 498 10.07 12.31 37.18
CA ASN A 498 11.32 11.60 37.34
C ASN A 498 12.43 12.54 37.88
N THR A 499 13.63 12.01 38.09
CA THR A 499 14.78 12.78 38.59
C THR A 499 15.24 13.91 37.65
N ALA A 500 14.82 13.90 36.38
CA ALA A 500 15.08 14.97 35.42
C ALA A 500 13.97 16.04 35.37
N GLY A 501 12.95 15.93 36.24
CA GLY A 501 11.82 16.87 36.31
C GLY A 501 10.79 16.70 35.20
N LYS A 502 10.81 15.58 34.46
CA LYS A 502 9.80 15.27 33.43
C LYS A 502 8.75 14.33 33.99
N PHE A 503 7.49 14.51 33.61
CA PHE A 503 6.38 13.63 33.98
C PHE A 503 6.45 12.31 33.20
N LEU A 504 7.41 11.46 33.60
CA LEU A 504 7.74 10.18 32.97
C LEU A 504 8.01 9.07 33.99
N ALA A 505 7.80 9.32 35.29
CA ALA A 505 7.90 8.29 36.32
C ALA A 505 6.51 7.69 36.56
N PRO A 506 6.32 6.36 36.53
CA PRO A 506 5.02 5.75 36.77
C PRO A 506 4.58 6.01 38.22
N ALA A 507 3.35 6.48 38.38
CA ALA A 507 2.70 6.69 39.68
C ALA A 507 1.21 6.37 39.53
N GLY A 508 0.92 5.14 39.09
CA GLY A 508 -0.42 4.66 38.82
C GLY A 508 -1.40 4.86 39.96
N ASN A 509 -2.64 5.20 39.61
CA ASN A 509 -3.75 5.08 40.54
C ASN A 509 -4.18 3.61 40.64
N ASN A 510 -4.63 3.16 41.81
CA ASN A 510 -5.03 1.78 42.04
C ASN A 510 -6.46 1.50 41.53
N GLY A 511 -6.66 1.64 40.22
CA GLY A 511 -7.93 1.52 39.52
C GLY A 511 -7.83 2.20 38.15
N PRO A 512 -8.96 2.51 37.47
CA PRO A 512 -8.91 3.26 36.22
C PRO A 512 -8.31 4.66 36.38
N GLY A 513 -7.63 5.17 35.34
CA GLY A 513 -7.21 6.57 35.31
C GLY A 513 -8.41 7.50 35.38
N VAL A 514 -9.41 7.25 34.54
CA VAL A 514 -10.72 7.90 34.54
C VAL A 514 -11.82 6.85 34.52
N LEU A 515 -12.78 6.94 35.45
CA LEU A 515 -13.96 6.08 35.53
C LEU A 515 -15.24 6.92 35.39
N VAL A 516 -16.09 6.61 34.42
CA VAL A 516 -17.42 7.21 34.25
C VAL A 516 -18.48 6.12 34.38
N GLN A 517 -19.46 6.30 35.25
CA GLN A 517 -20.44 5.24 35.54
C GLN A 517 -21.82 5.75 35.96
N SER A 518 -22.77 4.82 36.09
CA SER A 518 -24.05 5.04 36.79
C SER A 518 -24.89 6.21 36.26
N GLY A 519 -25.02 6.34 34.93
CA GLY A 519 -26.02 7.23 34.34
C GLY A 519 -25.55 8.64 33.97
N VAL A 520 -24.24 8.90 33.99
CA VAL A 520 -23.68 10.22 33.67
C VAL A 520 -24.01 10.62 32.23
N ILE A 521 -24.36 11.89 32.02
CA ILE A 521 -24.75 12.43 30.71
C ILE A 521 -23.79 13.54 30.28
N SER A 522 -23.32 13.48 29.03
CA SER A 522 -22.47 14.51 28.41
C SER A 522 -21.13 14.71 29.13
N THR A 523 -20.23 13.74 28.96
CA THR A 523 -18.85 13.82 29.46
C THR A 523 -17.86 13.90 28.31
N THR A 524 -16.94 14.86 28.37
CA THR A 524 -15.82 14.96 27.43
C THR A 524 -14.52 14.67 28.16
N ILE A 525 -13.77 13.67 27.68
CA ILE A 525 -12.43 13.32 28.17
C ILE A 525 -11.45 13.68 27.05
N GLY A 526 -10.76 14.80 27.24
CA GLY A 526 -9.82 15.42 26.31
C GLY A 526 -10.51 16.46 25.42
N GLY A 527 -10.18 16.46 24.13
CA GLY A 527 -10.70 17.40 23.15
C GLY A 527 -9.86 18.67 23.00
N ASN A 528 -10.46 19.70 22.37
CA ASN A 528 -9.73 20.89 21.92
C ASN A 528 -9.22 21.81 23.05
N LEU A 529 -9.67 21.60 24.30
CA LEU A 529 -9.16 22.36 25.44
C LEU A 529 -7.74 21.92 25.82
N GLY A 530 -7.46 20.62 25.76
CA GLY A 530 -6.15 20.05 26.10
C GLY A 530 -6.19 18.53 26.14
N ALA A 531 -5.14 17.89 25.64
CA ALA A 531 -4.98 16.44 25.68
C ALA A 531 -4.70 15.96 27.11
N ASN A 532 -5.35 14.89 27.57
CA ASN A 532 -4.92 14.23 28.81
C ASN A 532 -3.85 13.19 28.50
N THR A 533 -2.87 13.04 29.40
CA THR A 533 -1.93 11.91 29.44
C THR A 533 -2.39 10.95 30.53
N ILE A 534 -2.78 9.73 30.16
CA ILE A 534 -3.40 8.75 31.08
C ILE A 534 -2.62 7.44 31.02
N VAL A 535 -1.80 7.20 32.04
CA VAL A 535 -0.72 6.21 31.99
C VAL A 535 -0.53 5.46 33.30
N ALA A 536 0.06 4.28 33.25
CA ALA A 536 0.52 3.48 34.38
C ALA A 536 -0.55 3.15 35.45
N ASN A 537 -1.85 3.30 35.17
CA ASN A 537 -2.90 3.01 36.14
C ASN A 537 -3.12 1.49 36.27
N ASN A 538 -3.48 1.04 37.47
CA ASN A 538 -3.78 -0.37 37.76
C ASN A 538 -5.22 -0.72 37.33
N GLY A 539 -5.44 -0.72 36.01
CA GLY A 539 -6.75 -0.91 35.38
C GLY A 539 -6.80 -0.23 34.01
N PRO A 540 -7.99 0.00 33.44
CA PRO A 540 -8.11 0.74 32.20
C PRO A 540 -7.61 2.18 32.30
N GLY A 541 -7.07 2.75 31.22
CA GLY A 541 -6.79 4.19 31.18
C GLY A 541 -8.07 5.00 31.38
N VAL A 542 -9.06 4.75 30.51
CA VAL A 542 -10.42 5.27 30.61
C VAL A 542 -11.40 4.12 30.64
N GLN A 543 -12.26 4.06 31.67
CA GLN A 543 -13.38 3.13 31.75
C GLN A 543 -14.69 3.89 31.79
N ILE A 544 -15.63 3.52 30.92
CA ILE A 544 -17.00 4.03 30.94
C ILE A 544 -17.92 2.82 31.06
N ARG A 545 -18.88 2.86 31.99
CA ARG A 545 -19.79 1.72 32.22
C ARG A 545 -21.21 2.11 32.62
N GLY A 546 -22.16 1.19 32.40
CA GLY A 546 -23.53 1.28 32.89
C GLY A 546 -24.56 1.73 31.86
N SER A 547 -25.73 1.08 31.89
CA SER A 547 -26.79 1.15 30.87
C SER A 547 -27.53 2.48 30.72
N GLU A 548 -27.34 3.41 31.65
CA GLU A 548 -27.96 4.74 31.58
C GLU A 548 -26.94 5.84 31.27
N THR A 549 -25.64 5.50 31.23
CA THR A 549 -24.57 6.44 30.92
C THR A 549 -24.66 6.78 29.44
N ALA A 550 -25.06 8.00 29.10
CA ALA A 550 -25.34 8.42 27.73
C ALA A 550 -24.40 9.55 27.30
N THR A 551 -23.78 9.43 26.12
CA THR A 551 -22.99 10.48 25.45
C THR A 551 -21.66 10.86 26.10
N ALA A 552 -20.75 9.90 26.25
CA ALA A 552 -19.35 10.19 26.55
C ALA A 552 -18.50 10.29 25.27
N THR A 553 -17.61 11.28 25.22
CA THR A 553 -16.61 11.44 24.15
C THR A 553 -15.21 11.37 24.73
N VAL A 554 -14.42 10.40 24.30
CA VAL A 554 -12.99 10.27 24.61
C VAL A 554 -12.22 10.71 23.37
N ALA A 555 -11.57 11.88 23.41
CA ALA A 555 -10.90 12.41 22.23
C ALA A 555 -9.58 13.12 22.49
N LEU A 556 -8.64 13.01 21.54
CA LEU A 556 -7.35 13.69 21.56
C LEU A 556 -6.52 13.43 22.83
N ASN A 557 -6.59 12.23 23.40
CA ASN A 557 -5.79 11.84 24.57
C ASN A 557 -4.56 11.01 24.17
N PHE A 558 -3.55 11.01 25.05
CA PHE A 558 -2.44 10.06 25.06
C PHE A 558 -2.70 9.03 26.16
N ILE A 559 -2.88 7.76 25.79
CA ILE A 559 -3.26 6.72 26.76
C ILE A 559 -2.31 5.53 26.69
N GLY A 560 -1.66 5.23 27.81
CA GLY A 560 -0.60 4.23 27.95
C GLY A 560 0.77 4.67 27.42
N LEU A 561 0.87 5.89 26.88
CA LEU A 561 2.14 6.53 26.54
C LEU A 561 2.21 7.96 27.08
N ALA A 562 3.43 8.42 27.34
CA ALA A 562 3.74 9.82 27.56
C ALA A 562 4.77 10.31 26.52
N LEU A 563 4.83 11.62 26.29
CA LEU A 563 5.75 12.22 25.33
C LEU A 563 6.99 12.82 26.03
N ASP A 564 8.18 12.45 25.55
CA ASP A 564 9.42 13.19 25.78
C ASP A 564 9.84 13.89 24.48
N GLY A 565 9.31 15.10 24.28
CA GLY A 565 9.44 15.81 23.01
C GLY A 565 8.66 15.07 21.91
N ALA A 566 9.38 14.60 20.89
CA ALA A 566 8.80 13.79 19.82
C ALA A 566 8.87 12.27 20.08
N ASN A 567 9.55 11.85 21.15
CA ASN A 567 9.67 10.44 21.49
C ASN A 567 8.54 10.02 22.41
N GLU A 568 8.11 8.79 22.25
CA GLU A 568 7.09 8.19 23.09
C GLU A 568 7.74 7.31 24.14
N VAL A 569 7.21 7.37 25.36
CA VAL A 569 7.69 6.61 26.50
C VAL A 569 6.57 5.66 26.93
N ASP A 570 6.92 4.38 27.02
CA ASP A 570 6.04 3.33 27.52
C ASP A 570 5.72 3.57 29.00
N LEU A 571 4.45 3.85 29.25
CA LEU A 571 3.85 3.89 30.57
C LEU A 571 2.45 3.26 30.47
N GLY A 572 2.39 2.05 29.91
CA GLY A 572 1.16 1.30 29.71
C GLY A 572 0.29 1.19 30.96
N ASN A 573 -1.03 1.24 30.81
CA ASN A 573 -1.94 0.89 31.89
C ASN A 573 -2.05 -0.65 32.00
N GLU A 574 -2.35 -1.18 33.20
CA GLU A 574 -2.47 -2.64 33.42
C GLU A 574 -3.74 -3.27 32.82
N GLY A 575 -4.60 -2.47 32.17
CA GLY A 575 -5.81 -2.89 31.45
C GLY A 575 -5.96 -2.19 30.09
N PRO A 576 -7.15 -2.27 29.45
CA PRO A 576 -7.40 -1.61 28.17
C PRO A 576 -7.17 -0.09 28.24
N ALA A 577 -6.68 0.53 27.17
CA ALA A 577 -6.52 1.99 27.16
C ALA A 577 -7.88 2.67 27.31
N VAL A 578 -8.88 2.22 26.54
CA VAL A 578 -10.28 2.64 26.66
C VAL A 578 -11.17 1.42 26.77
N SER A 579 -12.02 1.36 27.81
CA SER A 579 -13.01 0.30 28.01
C SER A 579 -14.41 0.91 28.07
N LEU A 580 -15.30 0.44 27.20
CA LEU A 580 -16.72 0.81 27.18
C LEU A 580 -17.59 -0.41 27.48
N ASP A 581 -18.27 -0.42 28.64
CA ASP A 581 -19.00 -1.60 29.14
C ASP A 581 -20.50 -1.30 29.33
N THR A 582 -21.40 -2.01 28.64
CA THR A 582 -22.87 -1.88 28.75
C THR A 582 -23.38 -0.44 28.51
N ILE A 583 -22.96 0.20 27.42
CA ILE A 583 -23.22 1.63 27.16
C ILE A 583 -24.21 1.86 26.02
N PHE A 584 -24.96 2.96 26.14
CA PHE A 584 -25.77 3.55 25.08
C PHE A 584 -25.09 4.81 24.55
N ASN A 585 -24.53 4.75 23.34
CA ASN A 585 -24.01 5.89 22.59
C ASN A 585 -22.77 6.56 23.20
N SER A 586 -21.60 6.25 22.68
CA SER A 586 -20.33 6.91 23.04
C SER A 586 -19.37 7.01 21.85
N SER A 587 -18.43 7.94 21.94
CA SER A 587 -17.47 8.20 20.87
C SER A 587 -16.03 8.13 21.37
N VAL A 588 -15.17 7.40 20.66
CA VAL A 588 -13.72 7.34 20.91
C VAL A 588 -13.04 7.85 19.65
N LEU A 589 -12.51 9.06 19.70
CA LEU A 589 -12.12 9.81 18.51
C LEU A 589 -10.68 10.31 18.59
N THR A 590 -9.85 10.04 17.58
CA THR A 590 -8.53 10.70 17.43
C THR A 590 -7.60 10.61 18.65
N ASN A 591 -7.66 9.51 19.40
CA ASN A 591 -6.73 9.26 20.50
C ASN A 591 -5.45 8.60 20.00
N THR A 592 -4.34 8.84 20.70
CA THR A 592 -3.08 8.11 20.52
C THR A 592 -2.93 7.13 21.67
N ILE A 593 -2.89 5.84 21.35
CA ILE A 593 -2.99 4.74 22.31
C ILE A 593 -1.85 3.76 22.07
N ALA A 594 -1.08 3.46 23.11
CA ALA A 594 -0.04 2.44 23.03
C ALA A 594 0.31 1.80 24.37
N PHE A 595 0.95 0.62 24.30
CA PHE A 595 1.54 -0.11 25.44
C PHE A 595 0.56 -0.61 26.51
N ASN A 596 -0.75 -0.59 26.23
CA ASN A 596 -1.76 -1.15 27.13
C ASN A 596 -1.94 -2.66 26.88
N THR A 597 -2.79 -3.31 27.67
CA THR A 597 -3.13 -4.72 27.39
C THR A 597 -3.87 -4.85 26.06
N THR A 598 -4.99 -4.13 25.94
CA THR A 598 -5.78 -3.95 24.72
C THR A 598 -5.84 -2.45 24.41
N GLY A 599 -5.91 -2.06 23.14
CA GLY A 599 -6.08 -0.64 22.79
C GLY A 599 -7.46 -0.11 23.20
N ILE A 600 -8.51 -0.54 22.51
CA ILE A 600 -9.90 -0.16 22.78
C ILE A 600 -10.73 -1.42 22.97
N SER A 601 -11.49 -1.51 24.05
CA SER A 601 -12.39 -2.62 24.38
C SER A 601 -13.83 -2.13 24.46
N LEU A 602 -14.74 -2.79 23.74
CA LEU A 602 -16.18 -2.55 23.75
C LEU A 602 -16.91 -3.83 24.20
N THR A 603 -17.63 -3.78 25.31
CA THR A 603 -18.39 -4.92 25.84
C THR A 603 -19.87 -4.59 25.94
N GLU A 604 -20.74 -5.35 25.26
CA GLU A 604 -22.21 -5.17 25.28
C GLU A 604 -22.64 -3.72 24.94
N VAL A 605 -22.02 -3.13 23.91
CA VAL A 605 -22.27 -1.73 23.50
C VAL A 605 -23.35 -1.63 22.42
N LEU A 606 -24.41 -0.85 22.64
CA LEU A 606 -25.53 -0.76 21.69
C LEU A 606 -25.25 0.16 20.49
N THR A 607 -24.49 1.23 20.70
CA THR A 607 -24.09 2.20 19.66
C THR A 607 -22.78 2.86 20.11
N ALA A 608 -21.79 2.90 19.22
CA ALA A 608 -20.57 3.68 19.43
C ALA A 608 -19.90 4.06 18.10
N THR A 609 -19.20 5.19 18.12
CA THR A 609 -18.31 5.62 17.03
C THR A 609 -16.86 5.55 17.52
N VAL A 610 -16.06 4.69 16.91
CA VAL A 610 -14.61 4.61 17.14
C VAL A 610 -13.93 5.07 15.87
N ALA A 611 -13.34 6.26 15.86
CA ALA A 611 -12.81 6.82 14.62
C ALA A 611 -11.53 7.64 14.75
N GLY A 612 -10.64 7.52 13.75
CA GLY A 612 -9.42 8.32 13.68
C GLY A 612 -8.38 8.02 14.76
N ASN A 613 -8.53 6.95 15.54
CA ASN A 613 -7.60 6.62 16.62
C ASN A 613 -6.34 5.96 16.05
N ALA A 614 -5.19 6.31 16.61
CA ALA A 614 -3.92 5.63 16.38
C ALA A 614 -3.66 4.69 17.56
N VAL A 615 -3.83 3.39 17.34
CA VAL A 615 -3.76 2.34 18.36
C VAL A 615 -2.67 1.36 17.99
N ARG A 616 -1.61 1.31 18.80
CA ARG A 616 -0.43 0.53 18.42
C ARG A 616 0.33 -0.06 19.57
N THR A 617 1.10 -1.11 19.31
CA THR A 617 2.03 -1.68 20.30
C THR A 617 1.34 -2.06 21.63
N ASN A 618 0.06 -2.41 21.60
CA ASN A 618 -0.63 -3.00 22.76
C ASN A 618 -0.32 -4.50 22.80
N SER A 619 -0.35 -5.13 23.98
CA SER A 619 0.11 -6.52 24.10
C SER A 619 -0.85 -7.56 23.48
N ASP A 620 -2.12 -7.21 23.32
CA ASP A 620 -3.19 -8.03 22.75
C ASP A 620 -3.84 -7.28 21.56
N ALA A 621 -5.17 -7.30 21.41
CA ALA A 621 -5.83 -6.68 20.27
C ALA A 621 -5.75 -5.14 20.27
N GLY A 622 -5.72 -4.54 19.07
CA GLY A 622 -5.88 -3.10 18.90
C GLY A 622 -7.29 -2.65 19.28
N LEU A 623 -8.30 -3.27 18.68
CA LEU A 623 -9.71 -3.04 18.96
C LEU A 623 -10.43 -4.37 19.23
N LEU A 624 -10.96 -4.55 20.43
CA LEU A 624 -11.74 -5.71 20.84
C LEU A 624 -13.20 -5.32 21.05
N VAL A 625 -14.13 -6.05 20.44
CA VAL A 625 -15.57 -5.89 20.62
C VAL A 625 -16.20 -7.23 20.99
N THR A 626 -16.80 -7.31 22.17
CA THR A 626 -17.51 -8.50 22.66
C THR A 626 -18.96 -8.15 22.97
N GLY A 627 -19.88 -8.57 22.11
CA GLY A 627 -21.28 -8.17 22.19
C GLY A 627 -21.45 -6.71 21.79
N GLY A 628 -22.26 -6.45 20.76
CA GLY A 628 -22.52 -5.08 20.36
C GLY A 628 -23.46 -4.94 19.18
N ARG A 629 -23.95 -3.72 18.96
CA ARG A 629 -24.86 -3.39 17.86
C ARG A 629 -24.53 -2.02 17.31
N TYR A 630 -24.88 -1.77 16.05
CA TYR A 630 -24.80 -0.46 15.39
C TYR A 630 -23.48 0.29 15.65
N LEU A 631 -22.35 -0.39 15.49
CA LEU A 631 -21.02 0.17 15.73
C LEU A 631 -20.44 0.77 14.43
N SER A 632 -19.85 1.95 14.52
CA SER A 632 -19.10 2.57 13.43
C SER A 632 -17.62 2.64 13.80
N LEU A 633 -16.78 1.90 13.08
CA LEU A 633 -15.35 1.76 13.31
C LEU A 633 -14.62 2.33 12.08
N ALA A 634 -14.28 3.62 12.08
CA ALA A 634 -13.89 4.31 10.85
C ALA A 634 -12.51 4.97 10.93
N ASN A 635 -11.66 4.77 9.91
CA ASN A 635 -10.37 5.46 9.77
C ASN A 635 -9.45 5.31 11.00
N ASN A 636 -9.48 4.14 11.67
CA ASN A 636 -8.55 3.87 12.76
C ASN A 636 -7.25 3.29 12.18
N VAL A 637 -6.12 3.67 12.75
CA VAL A 637 -4.81 3.07 12.48
C VAL A 637 -4.52 2.09 13.61
N LEU A 638 -4.48 0.80 13.29
CA LEU A 638 -4.29 -0.30 14.23
C LEU A 638 -2.99 -1.03 13.84
N ASP A 639 -1.88 -0.67 14.49
CA ASP A 639 -0.53 -1.02 14.04
C ASP A 639 0.29 -1.74 15.11
N GLU A 640 1.07 -2.76 14.75
CA GLU A 640 2.01 -3.43 15.67
C GLU A 640 1.41 -3.93 17.01
N ASN A 641 0.11 -4.23 17.08
CA ASN A 641 -0.47 -4.82 18.30
C ASN A 641 -0.12 -6.32 18.39
N GLY A 642 0.09 -6.83 19.60
CA GLY A 642 0.56 -8.20 19.83
C GLY A 642 -0.45 -9.27 19.44
N GLY A 643 -1.75 -8.95 19.47
CA GLY A 643 -2.87 -9.79 19.03
C GLY A 643 -3.40 -9.41 17.65
N ASN A 644 -4.70 -9.57 17.44
CA ASN A 644 -5.37 -9.17 16.20
C ASN A 644 -5.52 -7.63 16.13
N GLY A 645 -5.59 -7.07 14.91
CA GLY A 645 -5.90 -5.65 14.76
C GLY A 645 -7.29 -5.31 15.30
N VAL A 646 -8.31 -5.98 14.78
CA VAL A 646 -9.72 -5.90 15.21
C VAL A 646 -10.24 -7.29 15.57
N VAL A 647 -10.98 -7.40 16.67
CA VAL A 647 -11.73 -8.61 17.05
C VAL A 647 -13.20 -8.24 17.25
N LEU A 648 -14.10 -8.93 16.55
CA LEU A 648 -15.56 -8.77 16.67
C LEU A 648 -16.19 -10.10 17.06
N THR A 649 -16.59 -10.25 18.32
CA THR A 649 -17.21 -11.48 18.85
C THR A 649 -18.66 -11.21 19.27
N ASN A 650 -19.61 -12.02 18.77
CA ASN A 650 -21.06 -11.88 19.03
C ASN A 650 -21.63 -10.48 18.69
N VAL A 651 -21.12 -9.83 17.65
CA VAL A 651 -21.54 -8.48 17.22
C VAL A 651 -22.69 -8.56 16.21
N VAL A 652 -23.77 -7.81 16.40
CA VAL A 652 -24.97 -7.91 15.55
C VAL A 652 -24.98 -6.97 14.36
N THR A 653 -24.28 -5.83 14.44
CA THR A 653 -24.13 -4.89 13.32
C THR A 653 -22.91 -4.01 13.59
N ALA A 654 -21.95 -3.99 12.67
CA ALA A 654 -20.82 -3.07 12.72
C ALA A 654 -20.31 -2.76 11.31
N THR A 655 -19.78 -1.56 11.13
CA THR A 655 -19.10 -1.16 9.90
C THR A 655 -17.67 -0.78 10.23
N LEU A 656 -16.70 -1.55 9.71
CA LEU A 656 -15.28 -1.24 9.73
C LEU A 656 -14.90 -0.62 8.37
N ASN A 657 -14.56 0.67 8.35
CA ASN A 657 -14.37 1.42 7.12
C ASN A 657 -13.12 2.31 7.11
N GLY A 658 -12.29 2.21 6.07
CA GLY A 658 -11.24 3.19 5.79
C GLY A 658 -10.05 3.19 6.76
N GLY A 659 -9.92 2.15 7.60
CA GLY A 659 -8.82 2.01 8.55
C GLY A 659 -7.58 1.36 7.95
N ASP A 660 -6.44 1.63 8.58
CA ASP A 660 -5.18 0.94 8.30
C ASP A 660 -4.93 -0.07 9.43
N VAL A 661 -4.90 -1.36 9.10
CA VAL A 661 -4.67 -2.46 10.06
C VAL A 661 -3.41 -3.21 9.65
N LEU A 662 -2.31 -2.88 10.32
CA LEU A 662 -0.97 -3.14 9.85
C LEU A 662 -0.16 -3.89 10.91
N ASN A 663 0.71 -4.81 10.49
CA ASN A 663 1.78 -5.39 11.34
C ASN A 663 1.31 -6.00 12.68
N ASN A 664 0.04 -6.38 12.83
CA ASN A 664 -0.45 -6.96 14.08
C ASN A 664 -0.02 -8.43 14.18
N GLY A 665 0.18 -8.95 15.40
CA GLY A 665 0.68 -10.30 15.64
C GLY A 665 -0.29 -11.43 15.25
N GLY A 666 -1.59 -11.12 15.21
CA GLY A 666 -2.68 -12.02 14.77
C GLY A 666 -3.25 -11.64 13.40
N ASP A 667 -4.53 -11.95 13.19
CA ASP A 667 -5.30 -11.53 12.02
C ASP A 667 -5.47 -9.99 12.00
N GLY A 668 -5.60 -9.41 10.81
CA GLY A 668 -5.99 -8.00 10.69
C GLY A 668 -7.36 -7.78 11.31
N VAL A 669 -8.35 -8.54 10.85
CA VAL A 669 -9.73 -8.52 11.38
C VAL A 669 -10.19 -9.95 11.66
N LEU A 670 -10.47 -10.26 12.92
CA LEU A 670 -11.10 -11.51 13.33
C LEU A 670 -12.58 -11.26 13.65
N ILE A 671 -13.47 -12.00 12.98
CA ILE A 671 -14.92 -12.00 13.23
C ILE A 671 -15.29 -13.39 13.75
N ASP A 672 -15.86 -13.45 14.95
CA ASP A 672 -16.07 -14.70 15.68
C ASP A 672 -17.45 -14.75 16.39
N GLY A 673 -17.84 -15.95 16.84
CA GLY A 673 -19.10 -16.22 17.54
C GLY A 673 -20.33 -16.03 16.65
N ALA A 674 -21.47 -15.69 17.26
CA ALA A 674 -22.74 -15.47 16.55
C ALA A 674 -22.83 -14.07 15.90
N SER A 675 -21.69 -13.53 15.45
CA SER A 675 -21.59 -12.22 14.82
C SER A 675 -22.35 -12.18 13.49
N ARG A 676 -23.00 -11.06 13.17
CA ARG A 676 -23.74 -10.92 11.92
C ARG A 676 -23.82 -9.49 11.40
N GLN A 677 -24.15 -9.32 10.12
CA GLN A 677 -24.34 -8.01 9.48
C GLN A 677 -23.15 -7.07 9.71
N ILE A 678 -21.95 -7.59 9.46
CA ILE A 678 -20.69 -6.85 9.59
C ILE A 678 -20.23 -6.46 8.19
N THR A 679 -19.93 -5.19 7.98
CA THR A 679 -19.31 -4.71 6.74
C THR A 679 -17.88 -4.32 7.03
N VAL A 680 -16.92 -4.97 6.38
CA VAL A 680 -15.50 -4.61 6.35
C VAL A 680 -15.24 -4.01 4.98
N SER A 681 -14.97 -2.70 4.92
CA SER A 681 -14.83 -2.00 3.64
C SER A 681 -13.72 -0.97 3.57
N ASN A 682 -13.09 -0.80 2.41
CA ASN A 682 -12.09 0.24 2.14
C ASN A 682 -10.89 0.26 3.13
N ASN A 683 -10.60 -0.84 3.81
CA ASN A 683 -9.48 -0.90 4.77
C ASN A 683 -8.20 -1.33 4.06
N LEU A 684 -7.05 -0.88 4.56
CA LEU A 684 -5.75 -1.44 4.23
C LEU A 684 -5.39 -2.48 5.29
N LEU A 685 -5.31 -3.76 4.91
CA LEU A 685 -4.99 -4.88 5.80
C LEU A 685 -3.67 -5.48 5.34
N ARG A 686 -2.55 -5.09 5.95
CA ARG A 686 -1.21 -5.43 5.43
C ARG A 686 -0.27 -5.96 6.50
N ALA A 687 0.53 -6.97 6.14
CA ALA A 687 1.61 -7.49 6.98
C ALA A 687 1.20 -8.00 8.37
N ASN A 688 -0.06 -8.42 8.55
CA ASN A 688 -0.49 -9.03 9.81
C ASN A 688 0.00 -10.49 9.91
N GLY A 689 0.25 -10.97 11.13
CA GLY A 689 0.77 -12.31 11.40
C GLY A 689 -0.21 -13.45 11.10
N GLY A 690 -1.49 -13.14 10.93
CA GLY A 690 -2.56 -14.04 10.51
C GLY A 690 -3.06 -13.76 9.08
N TYR A 691 -4.38 -13.83 8.89
CA TYR A 691 -5.09 -13.44 7.68
C TYR A 691 -5.41 -11.94 7.68
N GLY A 692 -5.69 -11.35 6.51
CA GLY A 692 -6.24 -9.99 6.43
C GLY A 692 -7.59 -9.91 7.14
N VAL A 693 -8.53 -10.78 6.75
CA VAL A 693 -9.81 -10.99 7.43
C VAL A 693 -10.02 -12.48 7.67
N ARG A 694 -10.37 -12.88 8.88
CA ARG A 694 -10.78 -14.23 9.23
C ARG A 694 -12.18 -14.22 9.82
N VAL A 695 -13.05 -15.07 9.31
CA VAL A 695 -14.40 -15.30 9.83
C VAL A 695 -14.46 -16.72 10.41
N ASP A 696 -14.70 -16.81 11.71
CA ASP A 696 -14.77 -18.08 12.45
C ASP A 696 -16.18 -18.33 13.02
N LEU A 697 -16.43 -19.59 13.42
CA LEU A 697 -17.66 -20.08 14.03
C LEU A 697 -18.94 -19.72 13.23
N ASP A 698 -19.85 -18.95 13.84
CA ASP A 698 -21.24 -18.76 13.40
C ASP A 698 -21.47 -17.40 12.70
N GLY A 699 -20.42 -16.79 12.17
CA GLY A 699 -20.47 -15.50 11.46
C GLY A 699 -21.46 -15.52 10.28
N GLN A 700 -22.32 -14.51 10.14
CA GLN A 700 -23.35 -14.46 9.08
C GLN A 700 -23.48 -13.09 8.46
N ARG A 701 -23.68 -13.02 7.14
CA ARG A 701 -23.87 -11.74 6.43
C ARG A 701 -22.67 -10.82 6.70
N ILE A 702 -21.49 -11.37 6.43
CA ILE A 702 -20.20 -10.69 6.57
C ILE A 702 -19.75 -10.20 5.19
N GLU A 703 -19.85 -8.90 4.99
CA GLU A 703 -19.58 -8.23 3.71
C GLU A 703 -18.14 -7.69 3.73
N ILE A 704 -17.29 -8.18 2.82
CA ILE A 704 -15.86 -7.84 2.77
C ILE A 704 -15.56 -7.24 1.40
N ILE A 705 -15.69 -5.93 1.27
CA ILE A 705 -15.67 -5.24 -0.04
C ILE A 705 -14.62 -4.12 -0.08
N ASP A 706 -14.00 -3.87 -1.23
CA ASP A 706 -13.07 -2.73 -1.43
C ASP A 706 -11.84 -2.68 -0.51
N ASN A 707 -11.54 -3.76 0.20
CA ASN A 707 -10.35 -3.81 1.07
C ASN A 707 -9.10 -4.08 0.23
N ARG A 708 -7.98 -3.49 0.65
CA ARG A 708 -6.65 -3.71 0.06
C ARG A 708 -5.86 -4.60 1.00
N MET A 709 -5.56 -5.82 0.58
CA MET A 709 -4.90 -6.84 1.39
C MET A 709 -3.59 -7.27 0.74
N ALA A 710 -2.50 -7.31 1.52
CA ALA A 710 -1.20 -7.77 1.04
C ALA A 710 -0.29 -8.20 2.20
N ALA A 711 0.63 -9.11 1.95
CA ALA A 711 1.67 -9.56 2.87
C ALA A 711 1.17 -10.11 4.23
N ASN A 712 -0.13 -10.38 4.40
CA ASN A 712 -0.62 -11.06 5.60
C ASN A 712 -0.11 -12.52 5.56
N ALA A 713 0.41 -13.02 6.68
CA ALA A 713 1.24 -14.23 6.67
C ALA A 713 0.48 -15.51 6.31
N LEU A 714 -0.84 -15.59 6.58
CA LEU A 714 -1.66 -16.77 6.29
C LEU A 714 -2.53 -16.62 5.03
N GLY A 715 -2.89 -15.40 4.63
CA GLY A 715 -3.71 -15.13 3.43
C GLY A 715 -4.56 -13.86 3.53
N GLY A 716 -5.36 -13.60 2.51
CA GLY A 716 -6.23 -12.41 2.46
C GLY A 716 -7.50 -12.58 3.29
N ILE A 717 -8.38 -13.48 2.85
CA ILE A 717 -9.66 -13.77 3.50
C ILE A 717 -9.72 -15.28 3.79
N GLU A 718 -10.18 -15.65 4.98
CA GLU A 718 -10.44 -17.04 5.38
C GLU A 718 -11.85 -17.15 5.97
N LEU A 719 -12.66 -18.09 5.48
CA LEU A 719 -13.92 -18.50 6.09
C LEU A 719 -13.76 -19.91 6.69
N VAL A 720 -13.85 -20.01 8.01
CA VAL A 720 -13.66 -21.31 8.68
C VAL A 720 -14.98 -22.09 8.67
N GLY A 721 -15.01 -23.25 8.02
CA GLY A 721 -16.09 -24.25 8.14
C GLY A 721 -16.53 -24.97 6.86
N THR A 722 -16.07 -26.22 6.68
CA THR A 722 -16.32 -27.19 5.57
C THR A 722 -15.95 -26.73 4.16
N THR A 723 -16.04 -27.64 3.19
CA THR A 723 -15.35 -27.61 1.88
C THR A 723 -16.23 -27.25 0.69
N VAL A 724 -15.61 -26.61 -0.30
CA VAL A 724 -16.05 -26.38 -1.70
C VAL A 724 -17.13 -27.35 -2.18
N GLY A 725 -18.28 -26.81 -2.55
CA GLY A 725 -19.36 -27.51 -3.24
C GLY A 725 -20.26 -28.42 -2.39
N SER A 726 -19.94 -28.68 -1.11
CA SER A 726 -20.90 -29.31 -0.19
C SER A 726 -21.52 -28.30 0.77
N GLY A 727 -20.77 -27.27 1.15
CA GLY A 727 -21.11 -26.39 2.28
C GLY A 727 -21.51 -27.18 3.53
N ASP A 728 -21.92 -26.47 4.57
CA ASP A 728 -22.70 -27.06 5.65
C ASP A 728 -23.95 -26.20 5.81
N ALA A 729 -25.13 -26.78 5.65
CA ALA A 729 -26.40 -26.08 5.87
C ALA A 729 -26.55 -25.60 7.32
N ALA A 730 -25.79 -26.18 8.25
CA ALA A 730 -25.67 -25.73 9.63
C ALA A 730 -24.57 -24.66 9.82
N ASN A 731 -23.62 -24.50 8.88
CA ASN A 731 -22.62 -23.45 8.93
C ASN A 731 -23.23 -22.11 8.47
N PRO A 732 -23.24 -21.08 9.33
CA PRO A 732 -23.94 -19.85 9.02
C PRO A 732 -23.24 -18.91 8.03
N ASN A 733 -21.91 -18.96 7.86
CA ASN A 733 -21.21 -18.20 6.81
C ASN A 733 -21.37 -18.86 5.42
N ARG A 734 -21.89 -20.10 5.41
CA ARG A 734 -22.21 -20.94 4.25
C ARG A 734 -21.06 -21.30 3.33
N ASP A 735 -19.83 -20.87 3.65
CA ASP A 735 -18.66 -21.05 2.81
C ASP A 735 -18.97 -20.66 1.35
N ILE A 736 -19.31 -19.38 1.12
CA ILE A 736 -19.69 -18.93 -0.24
C ILE A 736 -18.54 -19.22 -1.19
N ASP A 737 -18.84 -19.98 -2.24
CA ASP A 737 -17.83 -20.35 -3.22
C ASP A 737 -17.40 -19.11 -4.02
N PRO A 738 -16.08 -18.87 -4.15
CA PRO A 738 -15.58 -17.83 -5.04
C PRO A 738 -15.80 -18.22 -6.51
N PRO A 739 -15.50 -17.35 -7.48
CA PRO A 739 -15.52 -17.72 -8.89
C PRO A 739 -14.77 -19.04 -9.19
N VAL A 740 -15.34 -19.85 -10.08
CA VAL A 740 -14.90 -21.22 -10.34
C VAL A 740 -13.53 -21.25 -11.02
N ILE A 741 -12.43 -21.41 -10.28
CA ILE A 741 -11.06 -21.38 -10.85
C ILE A 741 -10.50 -22.72 -11.35
N ASP A 742 -11.25 -23.81 -11.25
CA ASP A 742 -10.81 -25.14 -11.71
C ASP A 742 -10.51 -25.14 -13.22
N LEU A 743 -9.24 -25.32 -13.59
CA LEU A 743 -8.78 -25.32 -14.98
C LEU A 743 -9.39 -26.43 -15.84
N SER A 744 -9.89 -27.51 -15.23
CA SER A 744 -10.59 -28.59 -15.93
C SER A 744 -12.06 -28.26 -16.20
N SER A 745 -12.61 -27.28 -15.49
CA SER A 745 -14.01 -26.87 -15.64
C SER A 745 -14.23 -26.06 -16.93
N PRO A 746 -15.34 -26.27 -17.65
CA PRO A 746 -15.75 -25.39 -18.73
C PRO A 746 -16.19 -24.00 -18.25
N LEU A 747 -16.46 -23.85 -16.93
CA LEU A 747 -16.89 -22.61 -16.29
C LEU A 747 -15.73 -21.78 -15.73
N ARG A 748 -14.49 -22.18 -16.00
CA ARG A 748 -13.29 -21.46 -15.54
C ARG A 748 -13.22 -20.03 -16.11
N PRO A 749 -12.59 -19.08 -15.39
CA PRO A 749 -12.19 -17.81 -15.95
C PRO A 749 -11.41 -17.99 -17.25
N ARG A 750 -11.82 -17.26 -18.28
CA ARG A 750 -11.13 -17.16 -19.56
C ARG A 750 -10.82 -15.71 -19.83
N LEU A 751 -9.54 -15.40 -19.89
CA LEU A 751 -9.03 -14.11 -20.30
C LEU A 751 -8.44 -14.23 -21.70
N ASN A 752 -8.86 -13.36 -22.62
CA ASN A 752 -8.23 -13.25 -23.92
C ASN A 752 -7.16 -12.15 -23.96
N GLN A 753 -6.30 -12.18 -24.98
CA GLN A 753 -5.24 -11.21 -25.21
C GLN A 753 -5.68 -9.73 -25.34
N ASN A 754 -6.98 -9.48 -25.57
CA ASN A 754 -7.56 -8.13 -25.67
C ASN A 754 -8.05 -7.60 -24.32
N GLY A 755 -8.02 -8.43 -23.27
CA GLY A 755 -8.45 -8.09 -21.93
C GLY A 755 -9.87 -8.55 -21.60
N ASP A 756 -10.59 -9.21 -22.51
CA ASP A 756 -11.94 -9.67 -22.20
C ASP A 756 -11.86 -10.89 -21.28
N LEU A 757 -12.36 -10.71 -20.07
CA LEU A 757 -12.50 -11.73 -19.06
C LEU A 757 -13.96 -12.19 -19.00
N VAL A 758 -14.17 -13.50 -19.06
CA VAL A 758 -15.44 -14.14 -18.73
C VAL A 758 -15.18 -15.20 -17.66
N GLY A 759 -15.95 -15.17 -16.58
CA GLY A 759 -15.90 -16.18 -15.53
C GLY A 759 -17.30 -16.49 -15.02
N TYR A 760 -17.37 -17.44 -14.10
CA TYR A 760 -18.63 -17.92 -13.54
C TYR A 760 -18.53 -18.08 -12.03
N VAL A 761 -19.63 -17.81 -11.34
CA VAL A 761 -19.87 -18.17 -9.95
C VAL A 761 -20.99 -19.21 -9.89
N ILE A 762 -21.02 -20.02 -8.83
CA ILE A 762 -22.12 -20.94 -8.60
C ILE A 762 -23.29 -20.12 -8.05
N THR A 763 -24.42 -20.10 -8.77
CA THR A 763 -25.61 -19.32 -8.38
C THR A 763 -26.80 -20.18 -7.98
N SER A 764 -27.63 -19.65 -7.08
CA SER A 764 -28.93 -20.23 -6.74
C SER A 764 -30.07 -19.33 -7.22
N THR A 765 -31.10 -19.92 -7.83
CA THR A 765 -32.33 -19.19 -8.21
C THR A 765 -33.29 -18.98 -7.04
N ASN A 766 -33.05 -19.62 -5.90
CA ASN A 766 -33.86 -19.45 -4.69
C ASN A 766 -33.49 -18.13 -4.00
N LEU A 767 -34.46 -17.22 -3.89
CA LEU A 767 -34.29 -15.90 -3.26
C LEU A 767 -34.47 -15.91 -1.73
N LEU A 768 -34.76 -17.07 -1.15
CA LEU A 768 -34.82 -17.26 0.30
C LEU A 768 -33.51 -17.88 0.76
N GLU A 769 -32.81 -17.22 1.69
CA GLU A 769 -31.51 -17.67 2.22
C GLU A 769 -31.58 -19.14 2.68
N SER A 770 -32.62 -19.53 3.42
CA SER A 770 -32.82 -20.91 3.89
C SER A 770 -33.06 -21.98 2.80
N ALA A 771 -33.26 -21.58 1.54
CA ALA A 771 -33.58 -22.48 0.43
C ALA A 771 -32.50 -22.50 -0.68
N ILE A 772 -31.35 -21.84 -0.45
CA ILE A 772 -30.22 -21.81 -1.39
C ILE A 772 -29.70 -23.24 -1.64
N SER A 773 -29.43 -23.58 -2.91
CA SER A 773 -28.91 -24.90 -3.32
C SER A 773 -27.99 -24.79 -4.54
N PRO A 774 -26.74 -25.29 -4.48
CA PRO A 774 -26.03 -25.78 -3.28
C PRO A 774 -25.87 -24.67 -2.23
N VAL A 775 -25.62 -25.01 -0.96
CA VAL A 775 -25.66 -24.04 0.16
C VAL A 775 -24.65 -22.89 0.00
N SER A 776 -23.51 -23.18 -0.61
CA SER A 776 -22.41 -22.25 -0.95
C SER A 776 -22.71 -21.37 -2.18
N ALA A 777 -23.84 -21.58 -2.87
CA ALA A 777 -24.20 -20.84 -4.05
C ALA A 777 -24.60 -19.40 -3.71
N CYS A 778 -24.15 -18.49 -4.54
CA CYS A 778 -24.41 -17.08 -4.38
C CYS A 778 -25.78 -16.68 -4.99
N VAL A 779 -26.47 -15.71 -4.39
CA VAL A 779 -27.77 -15.17 -4.86
C VAL A 779 -27.61 -13.68 -5.18
N THR A 780 -28.05 -13.22 -6.36
CA THR A 780 -27.97 -11.81 -6.82
C THR A 780 -26.58 -11.19 -6.58
N CYS A 781 -25.56 -11.84 -7.13
CA CYS A 781 -24.16 -11.64 -6.74
C CYS A 781 -23.47 -10.50 -7.45
N THR A 782 -22.44 -9.98 -6.79
CA THR A 782 -21.43 -9.13 -7.40
C THR A 782 -20.05 -9.76 -7.26
N VAL A 783 -19.17 -9.52 -8.23
CA VAL A 783 -17.77 -9.98 -8.21
C VAL A 783 -16.85 -8.78 -8.19
N GLN A 784 -15.90 -8.76 -7.26
CA GLN A 784 -14.80 -7.79 -7.25
C GLN A 784 -13.54 -8.44 -7.81
N ILE A 785 -12.81 -7.69 -8.64
CA ILE A 785 -11.59 -8.16 -9.30
C ILE A 785 -10.42 -7.32 -8.80
N PHE A 786 -9.34 -7.96 -8.37
CA PHE A 786 -8.15 -7.31 -7.85
C PHE A 786 -6.88 -7.78 -8.58
N ALA A 787 -5.88 -6.91 -8.62
CA ALA A 787 -4.48 -7.28 -8.83
C ALA A 787 -3.75 -7.42 -7.48
N PRO A 788 -2.70 -8.25 -7.40
CA PRO A 788 -1.83 -8.29 -6.24
C PRO A 788 -1.08 -6.97 -6.06
N ASP A 789 -0.48 -6.77 -4.88
CA ASP A 789 0.37 -5.61 -4.63
C ASP A 789 1.64 -5.66 -5.50
N ALA A 790 1.83 -4.62 -6.32
CA ALA A 790 2.94 -4.50 -7.25
C ALA A 790 4.29 -4.23 -6.54
N GLU A 791 4.26 -3.84 -5.25
CA GLU A 791 5.46 -3.65 -4.44
C GLU A 791 6.06 -4.95 -3.91
N LEU A 792 5.31 -6.07 -3.96
CA LEU A 792 5.79 -7.34 -3.46
C LEU A 792 6.77 -8.01 -4.43
N PRO A 793 7.79 -8.74 -3.92
CA PRO A 793 8.73 -9.49 -4.77
C PRO A 793 8.05 -10.57 -5.63
N ALA A 794 6.93 -11.11 -5.15
CA ALA A 794 6.09 -12.07 -5.85
C ALA A 794 4.63 -11.89 -5.40
N PRO A 795 3.64 -12.24 -6.25
CA PRO A 795 2.24 -12.26 -5.86
C PRO A 795 2.01 -13.23 -4.70
N ASP A 796 1.23 -12.79 -3.72
CA ASP A 796 0.96 -13.49 -2.46
C ASP A 796 -0.46 -14.09 -2.40
N GLY A 797 -1.22 -14.01 -3.49
CA GLY A 797 -2.61 -14.47 -3.54
C GLY A 797 -3.57 -13.58 -2.76
N GLN A 798 -3.25 -12.31 -2.52
CA GLN A 798 -4.11 -11.35 -1.82
C GLN A 798 -4.51 -10.16 -2.72
N GLY A 799 -5.77 -9.73 -2.59
CA GLY A 799 -6.33 -8.67 -3.44
C GLY A 799 -5.96 -7.29 -2.94
N PHE A 800 -5.19 -6.53 -3.73
CA PHE A 800 -4.72 -5.20 -3.32
C PHE A 800 -5.27 -4.06 -4.17
N THR A 801 -5.05 -4.08 -5.49
CA THR A 801 -5.54 -3.01 -6.39
C THR A 801 -6.82 -3.45 -7.07
N LYS A 802 -7.96 -2.83 -6.73
CA LYS A 802 -9.24 -3.12 -7.40
C LYS A 802 -9.20 -2.69 -8.87
N ILE A 803 -9.63 -3.60 -9.76
CA ILE A 803 -9.67 -3.40 -11.21
C ILE A 803 -11.13 -3.17 -11.62
N GLY A 804 -11.44 -1.94 -12.04
CA GLY A 804 -12.82 -1.58 -12.42
C GLY A 804 -13.76 -1.44 -11.21
N GLY A 805 -15.07 -1.50 -11.47
CA GLY A 805 -16.10 -1.49 -10.45
C GLY A 805 -16.59 -2.91 -10.11
N ASP A 806 -17.61 -2.99 -9.26
CA ASP A 806 -18.27 -4.27 -8.96
C ASP A 806 -18.94 -4.82 -10.23
N VAL A 807 -18.69 -6.09 -10.54
CA VAL A 807 -19.20 -6.74 -11.73
C VAL A 807 -20.46 -7.51 -11.37
N SER A 808 -21.59 -7.16 -11.99
CA SER A 808 -22.85 -7.89 -11.81
C SER A 808 -22.77 -9.29 -12.43
N VAL A 809 -23.34 -10.27 -11.75
CA VAL A 809 -23.51 -11.64 -12.26
C VAL A 809 -24.90 -11.78 -12.88
N ASP A 810 -24.98 -12.41 -14.06
CA ASP A 810 -26.27 -12.69 -14.73
C ASP A 810 -27.01 -13.90 -14.14
N ALA A 811 -28.19 -14.23 -14.69
CA ALA A 811 -29.04 -15.30 -14.17
C ALA A 811 -28.42 -16.70 -14.34
N GLU A 812 -27.45 -16.85 -15.23
CA GLU A 812 -26.71 -18.08 -15.50
C GLU A 812 -25.40 -18.17 -14.71
N GLY A 813 -25.13 -17.22 -13.81
CA GLY A 813 -23.93 -17.18 -12.99
C GLY A 813 -22.70 -16.63 -13.70
N ARG A 814 -22.85 -16.05 -14.89
CA ARG A 814 -21.73 -15.50 -15.67
C ARG A 814 -21.46 -14.05 -15.27
N PHE A 815 -20.17 -13.72 -15.16
CA PHE A 815 -19.70 -12.34 -15.10
C PHE A 815 -18.72 -12.06 -16.25
N SER A 816 -18.65 -10.79 -16.67
CA SER A 816 -17.72 -10.36 -17.70
C SER A 816 -17.13 -9.00 -17.36
N ALA A 817 -15.82 -8.86 -17.56
CA ALA A 817 -15.09 -7.62 -17.34
C ALA A 817 -14.04 -7.42 -18.44
N ASN A 818 -13.55 -6.19 -18.58
CA ASN A 818 -12.39 -5.89 -19.42
C ASN A 818 -11.20 -5.53 -18.52
N ILE A 819 -10.14 -6.32 -18.60
CA ILE A 819 -8.91 -6.17 -17.83
C ILE A 819 -7.94 -5.32 -18.65
N PRO A 820 -7.47 -4.18 -18.14
CA PRO A 820 -6.55 -3.32 -18.86
C PRO A 820 -5.15 -3.96 -18.95
N ARG A 821 -4.43 -3.68 -20.05
CA ARG A 821 -3.03 -4.07 -20.22
C ARG A 821 -2.07 -3.00 -19.66
N PRO A 822 -0.86 -3.37 -19.21
CA PRO A 822 -0.34 -4.73 -19.07
C PRO A 822 -1.10 -5.52 -18.01
N PHE A 823 -1.31 -6.82 -18.25
CA PHE A 823 -2.03 -7.66 -17.29
C PHE A 823 -1.20 -7.88 -16.04
N PRO A 824 -1.81 -7.91 -14.85
CA PRO A 824 -1.12 -8.31 -13.63
C PRO A 824 -0.75 -9.80 -13.69
N PRO A 825 0.23 -10.26 -12.89
CA PRO A 825 0.62 -11.67 -12.86
C PRO A 825 -0.49 -12.59 -12.32
N GLN A 826 -1.41 -12.05 -11.51
CA GLN A 826 -2.59 -12.74 -11.00
C GLN A 826 -3.80 -11.81 -11.04
N LEU A 827 -4.98 -12.39 -11.26
CA LEU A 827 -6.27 -11.78 -10.94
C LEU A 827 -6.84 -12.50 -9.73
N LEU A 828 -7.38 -11.72 -8.81
CA LEU A 828 -7.98 -12.23 -7.59
C LEU A 828 -9.44 -11.83 -7.54
N PHE A 829 -10.29 -12.77 -7.15
CA PHE A 829 -11.73 -12.57 -7.18
C PHE A 829 -12.36 -12.85 -5.84
N THR A 830 -13.31 -12.00 -5.45
CA THR A 830 -14.28 -12.31 -4.41
C THR A 830 -15.68 -12.24 -5.01
N ALA A 831 -16.59 -13.05 -4.49
CA ALA A 831 -18.01 -12.98 -4.80
C ALA A 831 -18.79 -12.59 -3.53
N THR A 832 -19.65 -11.59 -3.66
CA THR A 832 -20.54 -11.14 -2.57
C THR A 832 -21.99 -11.36 -2.97
N ASP A 833 -22.76 -12.06 -2.12
CA ASP A 833 -24.18 -12.33 -2.34
C ASP A 833 -25.09 -11.18 -1.90
N GLY A 834 -26.38 -11.26 -2.26
CA GLY A 834 -27.39 -10.27 -1.87
C GLY A 834 -27.78 -10.30 -0.39
N PHE A 835 -27.28 -11.25 0.39
CA PHE A 835 -27.45 -11.29 1.84
C PHE A 835 -26.28 -10.62 2.57
N GLY A 836 -25.19 -10.32 1.86
CA GLY A 836 -24.00 -9.65 2.36
C GLY A 836 -22.93 -10.61 2.85
N ASN A 837 -22.85 -11.83 2.33
CA ASN A 837 -21.74 -12.76 2.59
C ASN A 837 -20.71 -12.67 1.46
N THR A 838 -19.42 -12.70 1.77
CA THR A 838 -18.33 -12.63 0.77
C THR A 838 -17.42 -13.85 0.85
N SER A 839 -17.04 -14.40 -0.31
CA SER A 839 -16.11 -15.53 -0.44
C SER A 839 -14.66 -15.17 -0.09
N GLU A 840 -13.80 -16.16 0.08
CA GLU A 840 -12.34 -16.00 0.00
C GLU A 840 -11.89 -15.53 -1.40
N PHE A 841 -10.59 -15.24 -1.53
CA PHE A 841 -9.97 -14.94 -2.82
C PHE A 841 -9.80 -16.21 -3.67
N ALA A 842 -10.45 -16.23 -4.84
CA ALA A 842 -10.07 -17.11 -5.93
C ALA A 842 -8.89 -16.50 -6.71
N VAL A 843 -7.83 -17.28 -6.94
CA VAL A 843 -6.62 -16.83 -7.64
C VAL A 843 -6.58 -17.39 -9.06
N PHE A 844 -6.54 -16.51 -10.06
CA PHE A 844 -6.26 -16.85 -11.46
C PHE A 844 -4.88 -16.31 -11.86
N SER A 845 -3.90 -17.21 -11.99
CA SER A 845 -2.57 -16.84 -12.46
C SER A 845 -2.58 -16.62 -13.96
N ILE A 846 -2.12 -15.45 -14.41
CA ILE A 846 -1.97 -15.13 -15.82
C ILE A 846 -0.58 -15.60 -16.25
N THR A 847 -0.56 -16.66 -17.04
CA THR A 847 0.66 -17.22 -17.61
C THR A 847 0.52 -17.27 -19.11
N THR A 848 1.63 -17.01 -19.78
CA THR A 848 1.76 -17.17 -21.22
C THR A 848 2.75 -18.29 -21.50
N GLY A 849 2.48 -19.08 -22.54
CA GLY A 849 3.36 -20.19 -22.89
C GLY A 849 2.91 -20.89 -24.16
N LEU A 850 3.87 -21.17 -25.04
CA LEU A 850 3.64 -21.94 -26.25
C LEU A 850 4.62 -23.10 -26.31
N ARG A 851 4.13 -24.24 -26.74
CA ARG A 851 4.93 -25.43 -27.00
C ARG A 851 4.65 -25.91 -28.42
N ILE A 852 5.70 -26.25 -29.16
CA ILE A 852 5.60 -26.85 -30.49
C ILE A 852 6.35 -28.18 -30.48
N THR A 853 5.68 -29.25 -30.91
CA THR A 853 6.25 -30.60 -30.96
C THR A 853 5.98 -31.28 -32.30
N PRO A 854 6.97 -31.94 -32.92
CA PRO A 854 6.75 -32.69 -34.15
C PRO A 854 5.83 -33.90 -33.92
N LEU A 855 4.87 -34.08 -34.83
CA LEU A 855 3.87 -35.15 -34.81
C LEU A 855 4.18 -36.25 -35.83
N ASP A 856 4.60 -35.89 -37.06
CA ASP A 856 5.01 -36.83 -38.11
C ASP A 856 5.81 -36.09 -39.21
N PRO A 857 7.00 -36.54 -39.61
CA PRO A 857 7.83 -37.58 -38.98
C PRO A 857 8.37 -37.19 -37.60
N VAL A 858 8.68 -38.19 -36.74
CA VAL A 858 9.26 -38.00 -35.40
C VAL A 858 10.60 -38.74 -35.27
N PRO A 859 11.74 -38.06 -35.02
CA PRO A 859 11.92 -36.60 -35.05
C PRO A 859 11.60 -36.04 -36.45
N ALA A 860 11.43 -34.73 -36.59
CA ALA A 860 11.10 -34.04 -37.86
C ALA A 860 12.26 -34.12 -38.87
N VAL A 861 12.59 -35.33 -39.30
CA VAL A 861 13.67 -35.68 -40.21
C VAL A 861 13.05 -36.47 -41.36
N GLY A 862 13.35 -36.07 -42.59
CA GLY A 862 12.76 -36.65 -43.79
C GLY A 862 13.71 -36.61 -44.98
N SER A 863 13.28 -37.17 -46.10
CA SER A 863 14.06 -37.21 -47.32
C SER A 863 13.17 -37.23 -48.55
N ALA A 864 13.55 -36.53 -49.62
CA ALA A 864 12.77 -36.45 -50.85
C ALA A 864 13.68 -36.38 -52.10
N PHE A 865 13.16 -36.78 -53.26
CA PHE A 865 13.82 -36.61 -54.56
C PHE A 865 13.58 -35.19 -55.12
N PRO A 866 14.40 -34.70 -56.08
CA PRO A 866 14.06 -33.50 -56.84
C PRO A 866 12.65 -33.59 -57.44
N THR A 867 11.88 -32.49 -57.34
CA THR A 867 10.44 -32.35 -57.67
C THR A 867 9.45 -33.07 -56.76
N GLN A 868 9.88 -33.67 -55.66
CA GLN A 868 9.00 -34.33 -54.69
C GLN A 868 8.70 -33.38 -53.51
N SER A 869 7.47 -33.45 -52.99
CA SER A 869 7.06 -32.77 -51.76
C SER A 869 7.16 -33.69 -50.54
N ILE A 870 7.54 -33.14 -49.40
CA ILE A 870 7.52 -33.78 -48.08
C ILE A 870 6.81 -32.87 -47.06
N SER A 871 5.99 -33.45 -46.20
CA SER A 871 5.22 -32.71 -45.20
C SER A 871 5.66 -33.05 -43.78
N TYR A 872 5.83 -32.03 -42.95
CA TYR A 872 6.13 -32.12 -41.52
C TYR A 872 4.95 -31.56 -40.74
N THR A 873 4.33 -32.38 -39.90
CA THR A 873 3.21 -31.95 -39.04
C THR A 873 3.71 -31.71 -37.62
N PHE A 874 3.29 -30.62 -37.00
CA PHE A 874 3.59 -30.25 -35.63
C PHE A 874 2.31 -30.05 -34.84
N THR A 875 2.31 -30.44 -33.57
CA THR A 875 1.32 -30.01 -32.58
C THR A 875 1.80 -28.73 -31.93
N VAL A 876 0.97 -27.69 -31.95
CA VAL A 876 1.15 -26.45 -31.21
C VAL A 876 0.19 -26.49 -30.03
N GLU A 877 0.71 -26.29 -28.82
CA GLU A 877 -0.03 -26.27 -27.57
C GLU A 877 0.15 -24.92 -26.89
N ASN A 878 -0.95 -24.30 -26.48
CA ASN A 878 -0.92 -23.15 -25.58
C ASN A 878 -0.86 -23.68 -24.14
N SER A 879 0.31 -23.64 -23.55
CA SER A 879 0.56 -24.12 -22.19
C SER A 879 0.29 -23.05 -21.12
N GLY A 880 -0.07 -21.83 -21.53
CA GLY A 880 -0.45 -20.75 -20.62
C GLY A 880 -1.94 -20.75 -20.28
N SER A 881 -2.36 -19.77 -19.47
CA SER A 881 -3.75 -19.53 -19.06
C SER A 881 -4.45 -18.44 -19.87
N LEU A 882 -3.72 -17.71 -20.72
CA LEU A 882 -4.28 -16.68 -21.61
C LEU A 882 -4.75 -17.29 -22.94
N ASP A 883 -5.96 -16.96 -23.38
CA ASP A 883 -6.42 -17.29 -24.74
C ASP A 883 -5.68 -16.41 -25.77
N LEU A 884 -4.91 -17.04 -26.66
CA LEU A 884 -4.12 -16.37 -27.70
C LEU A 884 -4.91 -16.40 -29.01
N THR A 885 -5.14 -15.24 -29.61
CA THR A 885 -5.97 -15.11 -30.84
C THR A 885 -5.20 -14.58 -32.05
N ASP A 886 -3.91 -14.28 -31.90
CA ASP A 886 -3.06 -13.66 -32.94
C ASP A 886 -1.79 -14.44 -33.29
N LEU A 887 -1.72 -15.73 -32.98
CA LEU A 887 -0.48 -16.51 -33.18
C LEU A 887 -0.11 -16.55 -34.66
N GLN A 888 1.08 -16.10 -35.03
CA GLN A 888 1.59 -16.20 -36.39
C GLN A 888 2.50 -17.40 -36.52
N PHE A 889 2.21 -18.27 -37.49
CA PHE A 889 3.10 -19.36 -37.87
C PHE A 889 3.97 -18.95 -39.07
N THR A 890 5.28 -18.98 -38.90
CA THR A 890 6.28 -18.47 -39.86
C THR A 890 7.51 -19.38 -39.93
N VAL A 891 8.34 -19.17 -40.95
CA VAL A 891 9.66 -19.79 -41.08
C VAL A 891 10.71 -18.74 -40.67
N ASP A 892 11.73 -19.17 -39.94
CA ASP A 892 12.85 -18.32 -39.52
C ASP A 892 13.83 -18.16 -40.70
N GLU A 893 13.63 -17.12 -41.51
CA GLU A 893 14.50 -16.85 -42.69
C GLU A 893 15.94 -16.49 -42.29
N ASP A 894 16.18 -16.13 -41.01
CA ASP A 894 17.51 -15.79 -40.48
C ASP A 894 18.26 -17.03 -39.93
N TYR A 895 17.65 -18.22 -39.92
CA TYR A 895 18.27 -19.43 -39.41
C TYR A 895 19.24 -20.06 -40.43
N PRO A 896 20.51 -20.34 -40.04
CA PRO A 896 21.50 -20.88 -40.97
C PRO A 896 21.14 -22.32 -41.42
N ALA A 897 21.36 -22.60 -42.71
CA ALA A 897 21.10 -23.86 -43.43
C ALA A 897 19.70 -24.05 -44.03
N THR A 898 18.94 -22.98 -44.22
CA THR A 898 17.75 -23.00 -45.09
C THR A 898 18.16 -22.78 -46.56
N LEU A 899 17.79 -23.70 -47.46
CA LEU A 899 18.06 -23.63 -48.90
C LEU A 899 16.92 -22.87 -49.60
N ASP A 900 17.21 -21.67 -50.12
CA ASP A 900 16.20 -20.71 -50.61
C ASP A 900 15.37 -21.19 -51.80
N SER A 901 15.85 -22.15 -52.57
CA SER A 901 15.17 -22.61 -53.80
C SER A 901 14.08 -23.66 -53.57
N TRP A 902 13.83 -24.07 -52.32
CA TRP A 902 12.81 -25.05 -51.97
C TRP A 902 11.47 -24.34 -51.71
N GLU A 903 10.42 -24.75 -52.42
CA GLU A 903 9.09 -24.17 -52.26
C GLU A 903 8.48 -24.62 -50.93
N ARG A 904 7.99 -23.66 -50.15
CA ARG A 904 7.50 -23.86 -48.78
C ARG A 904 6.03 -23.49 -48.71
N VAL A 905 5.19 -24.43 -48.26
CA VAL A 905 3.76 -24.21 -48.04
C VAL A 905 3.43 -24.49 -46.58
N LEU A 906 2.90 -23.47 -45.89
CA LEU A 906 2.45 -23.54 -44.50
C LEU A 906 0.93 -23.78 -44.47
N GLN A 907 0.47 -24.68 -43.61
CA GLN A 907 -0.95 -24.94 -43.36
C GLN A 907 -1.27 -24.92 -41.86
N PRO A 908 -2.47 -24.42 -41.45
CA PRO A 908 -3.60 -24.05 -42.31
C PRO A 908 -3.42 -22.69 -43.00
N ALA A 909 -3.58 -22.66 -44.33
CA ALA A 909 -3.68 -21.43 -45.12
C ALA A 909 -5.16 -21.18 -45.40
N THR A 910 -5.79 -20.28 -44.66
CA THR A 910 -7.12 -19.77 -45.01
C THR A 910 -6.98 -18.38 -45.61
N GLU A 911 -7.52 -18.17 -46.81
CA GLU A 911 -7.59 -16.85 -47.43
C GLU A 911 -8.43 -15.89 -46.56
N VAL A 912 -7.75 -14.96 -45.88
CA VAL A 912 -8.01 -13.51 -45.76
C VAL A 912 -6.98 -13.01 -44.73
N ASN A 913 -5.85 -12.48 -45.21
CA ASN A 913 -4.80 -11.77 -44.46
C ASN A 913 -4.31 -12.38 -43.12
N ALA A 914 -3.08 -12.91 -43.20
CA ALA A 914 -2.14 -13.32 -42.15
C ALA A 914 -2.37 -14.72 -41.56
N ASN A 915 -1.27 -15.43 -41.30
CA ASN A 915 -1.21 -16.78 -40.70
C ASN A 915 -1.63 -16.76 -39.21
N SER A 916 -2.69 -16.04 -38.85
CA SER A 916 -3.17 -15.87 -37.48
C SER A 916 -3.98 -17.09 -37.04
N LEU A 917 -3.45 -17.81 -36.07
CA LEU A 917 -4.07 -18.94 -35.40
C LEU A 917 -4.60 -18.49 -34.03
N SER A 918 -5.87 -18.78 -33.78
CA SER A 918 -6.45 -18.66 -32.44
C SER A 918 -6.32 -19.99 -31.70
N LEU A 919 -5.65 -19.96 -30.56
CA LEU A 919 -5.41 -21.13 -29.71
C LEU A 919 -5.78 -20.81 -28.25
N PRO A 920 -6.94 -21.27 -27.78
CA PRO A 920 -7.35 -21.13 -26.39
C PRO A 920 -6.34 -21.73 -25.40
N ALA A 921 -6.36 -21.25 -24.16
CA ALA A 921 -5.53 -21.75 -23.07
C ALA A 921 -5.74 -23.25 -22.83
N ALA A 922 -4.64 -24.01 -22.70
CA ALA A 922 -4.59 -25.46 -22.55
C ALA A 922 -5.13 -26.28 -23.76
N PHE A 923 -5.34 -25.65 -24.91
CA PHE A 923 -5.68 -26.35 -26.15
C PHE A 923 -4.45 -26.55 -27.03
N SER A 924 -4.53 -27.58 -27.87
CA SER A 924 -3.57 -27.83 -28.94
C SER A 924 -4.24 -27.91 -30.29
N THR A 925 -3.47 -27.64 -31.34
CA THR A 925 -3.86 -27.76 -32.74
C THR A 925 -2.67 -28.25 -33.56
N THR A 926 -2.92 -28.71 -34.78
CA THR A 926 -1.86 -29.17 -35.68
C THR A 926 -1.60 -28.16 -36.79
N VAL A 927 -0.33 -27.92 -37.08
CA VAL A 927 0.15 -27.13 -38.23
C VAL A 927 1.07 -28.00 -39.08
N THR A 928 1.02 -27.82 -40.39
CA THR A 928 1.82 -28.63 -41.34
C THR A 928 2.67 -27.73 -42.21
N VAL A 929 3.93 -28.10 -42.41
CA VAL A 929 4.86 -27.45 -43.34
C VAL A 929 5.18 -28.43 -44.44
N THR A 930 4.92 -28.06 -45.68
CA THR A 930 5.29 -28.88 -46.85
C THR A 930 6.44 -28.22 -47.59
N LEU A 931 7.51 -28.98 -47.80
CA LEU A 931 8.67 -28.59 -48.59
C LEU A 931 8.63 -29.30 -49.94
N THR A 932 8.74 -28.58 -51.04
CA THR A 932 8.86 -29.14 -52.40
C THR A 932 10.25 -28.83 -52.95
N LEU A 933 11.00 -29.89 -53.24
CA LEU A 933 12.36 -29.76 -53.77
C LEU A 933 12.32 -29.32 -55.24
N PRO A 934 13.17 -28.37 -55.67
CA PRO A 934 13.21 -27.90 -57.06
C PRO A 934 13.69 -28.99 -58.04
N PRO A 935 13.46 -28.82 -59.35
CA PRO A 935 14.00 -29.73 -60.38
C PRO A 935 15.53 -29.61 -60.51
N SER A 936 16.17 -30.70 -60.97
CA SER A 936 17.59 -30.73 -61.36
C SER A 936 17.78 -30.26 -62.82
N PRO A 937 18.90 -29.61 -63.21
CA PRO A 937 20.06 -29.25 -62.40
C PRO A 937 19.83 -28.03 -61.50
N ASN A 938 20.00 -28.21 -60.19
CA ASN A 938 20.03 -27.14 -59.17
C ASN A 938 20.98 -27.58 -58.03
N ASP A 939 21.87 -26.69 -57.61
CA ASP A 939 22.91 -26.94 -56.59
C ASP A 939 22.33 -27.31 -55.21
N ASP A 940 21.11 -26.85 -54.90
CA ASP A 940 20.40 -27.11 -53.64
C ASP A 940 19.77 -28.51 -53.59
N VAL A 941 19.75 -29.22 -54.71
CA VAL A 941 19.25 -30.61 -54.80
C VAL A 941 20.33 -31.59 -55.26
N LEU A 942 21.62 -31.26 -55.05
CA LEU A 942 22.71 -32.22 -55.18
C LEU A 942 22.64 -33.29 -54.07
N VAL A 943 23.00 -34.54 -54.41
CA VAL A 943 22.97 -35.65 -53.45
C VAL A 943 23.80 -35.35 -52.20
N GLY A 944 23.23 -35.63 -51.03
CA GLY A 944 23.88 -35.41 -49.74
C GLY A 944 23.71 -33.99 -49.16
N LYS A 945 23.10 -33.07 -49.89
CA LYS A 945 22.64 -31.79 -49.33
C LYS A 945 21.50 -32.02 -48.34
N GLN A 946 21.49 -31.21 -47.28
CA GLN A 946 20.43 -31.18 -46.27
C GLN A 946 19.93 -29.75 -46.12
N ASP A 947 18.61 -29.60 -46.05
CA ASP A 947 17.94 -28.38 -45.62
C ASP A 947 17.58 -28.51 -44.14
N VAL A 948 17.95 -27.52 -43.33
CA VAL A 948 17.48 -27.40 -41.95
C VAL A 948 16.63 -26.13 -41.86
N THR A 949 15.32 -26.33 -41.83
CA THR A 949 14.36 -25.23 -41.68
C THR A 949 13.93 -25.12 -40.23
N ARG A 950 14.01 -23.91 -39.67
CA ARG A 950 13.43 -23.59 -38.35
C ARG A 950 12.07 -22.92 -38.54
N VAL A 951 11.05 -23.44 -37.88
CA VAL A 951 9.72 -22.82 -37.85
C VAL A 951 9.48 -22.13 -36.51
N LEU A 952 8.82 -20.98 -36.57
CA LEU A 952 8.46 -20.16 -35.43
C LEU A 952 6.93 -20.06 -35.35
N ILE A 953 6.41 -20.13 -34.14
CA ILE A 953 5.07 -19.66 -33.82
C ILE A 953 5.16 -18.65 -32.70
N GLY A 954 4.54 -17.48 -32.86
CA GLY A 954 4.55 -16.48 -31.80
C GLY A 954 3.36 -15.51 -31.86
N SER A 955 3.03 -14.92 -30.72
CA SER A 955 2.01 -13.87 -30.63
C SER A 955 2.54 -12.56 -31.22
N GLN A 956 1.65 -11.76 -31.82
CA GLN A 956 1.99 -10.42 -32.32
C GLN A 956 1.86 -9.35 -31.23
N ILE A 957 1.00 -9.59 -30.25
CA ILE A 957 0.78 -8.73 -29.08
C ILE A 957 1.82 -9.00 -28.00
N PHE A 958 2.15 -10.28 -27.75
CA PHE A 958 3.11 -10.69 -26.73
C PHE A 958 4.39 -11.25 -27.37
N SER A 959 5.40 -10.38 -27.55
CA SER A 959 6.64 -10.72 -28.24
C SER A 959 7.48 -11.81 -27.55
N ASP A 960 7.28 -11.99 -26.25
CA ASP A 960 7.91 -13.03 -25.42
C ASP A 960 7.25 -14.41 -25.59
N VAL A 961 6.07 -14.46 -26.18
CA VAL A 961 5.30 -15.69 -26.40
C VAL A 961 5.65 -16.25 -27.77
N VAL A 962 6.75 -17.00 -27.82
CA VAL A 962 7.27 -17.63 -29.04
C VAL A 962 7.72 -19.07 -28.77
N ALA A 963 7.51 -19.97 -29.73
CA ALA A 963 8.03 -21.33 -29.72
C ALA A 963 8.62 -21.67 -31.10
N SER A 964 9.63 -22.54 -31.14
CA SER A 964 10.26 -22.94 -32.40
C SER A 964 10.54 -24.44 -32.47
N ALA A 965 10.48 -25.01 -33.67
CA ALA A 965 10.91 -26.37 -33.96
C ALA A 965 11.86 -26.40 -35.16
N LEU A 966 12.73 -27.42 -35.22
CA LEU A 966 13.61 -27.67 -36.36
C LEU A 966 13.09 -28.86 -37.16
N MET A 967 13.15 -28.75 -38.48
CA MET A 967 13.01 -29.89 -39.39
C MET A 967 14.23 -30.01 -40.29
N THR A 968 14.59 -31.26 -40.62
CA THR A 968 15.72 -31.57 -41.49
C THR A 968 15.28 -32.44 -42.65
N THR A 969 15.57 -32.02 -43.87
CA THR A 969 15.27 -32.78 -45.08
C THR A 969 16.54 -33.10 -45.85
N THR A 970 16.79 -34.37 -46.15
CA THR A 970 17.94 -34.81 -46.94
C THR A 970 17.54 -35.10 -48.39
N VAL A 971 18.35 -34.63 -49.34
CA VAL A 971 18.10 -34.87 -50.77
C VAL A 971 18.51 -36.29 -51.17
N LEU A 972 17.59 -36.99 -51.85
CA LEU A 972 17.83 -38.34 -52.37
C LEU A 972 18.41 -38.33 -53.80
N PRO A 973 19.21 -39.34 -54.18
CA PRO A 973 19.81 -39.46 -55.52
C PRO A 973 18.78 -39.87 -56.61
N LYS A 974 18.86 -39.28 -57.80
CA LYS A 974 17.99 -39.51 -58.97
C LYS A 974 18.77 -39.31 -60.28
N THR A 975 18.75 -40.30 -61.17
CA THR A 975 19.44 -40.29 -62.48
C THR A 975 18.44 -40.09 -63.62
N VAL A 976 18.75 -39.21 -64.60
CA VAL A 976 17.90 -38.98 -65.79
C VAL A 976 18.80 -38.69 -67.01
N ILE A 977 18.69 -39.44 -68.12
CA ILE A 977 19.61 -39.32 -69.29
C ILE A 977 18.84 -39.05 -70.60
N SER A 978 19.38 -38.14 -71.43
CA SER A 978 18.85 -37.75 -72.75
C SER A 978 19.93 -37.83 -73.84
N VAL A 979 19.58 -38.14 -75.11
CA VAL A 979 20.51 -38.30 -76.24
C VAL A 979 19.96 -37.69 -77.55
N SER A 980 20.81 -37.05 -78.37
CA SER A 980 20.43 -36.43 -79.66
C SER A 980 21.60 -36.28 -80.67
N PRO A 981 21.41 -36.47 -81.99
CA PRO A 981 20.27 -37.13 -82.63
C PRO A 981 20.31 -38.65 -82.39
N LEU A 982 19.18 -39.36 -82.58
CA LEU A 982 19.12 -40.82 -82.45
C LEU A 982 19.40 -41.56 -83.77
N THR A 983 19.51 -40.88 -84.92
CA THR A 983 19.75 -41.51 -86.24
C THR A 983 20.53 -40.64 -87.24
N ALA A 984 21.44 -41.19 -88.08
CA ALA A 984 22.16 -40.47 -89.16
C ALA A 984 22.46 -41.29 -90.47
N SER A 985 22.81 -40.65 -91.61
CA SER A 985 23.13 -41.36 -92.89
C SER A 985 24.13 -40.63 -93.85
N GLY A 986 24.88 -41.36 -94.72
CA GLY A 986 25.89 -40.80 -95.67
C GLY A 986 26.34 -41.72 -96.86
N SER A 987 27.22 -41.28 -97.77
CA SER A 987 27.69 -42.07 -98.94
C SER A 987 29.12 -41.74 -99.40
N GLY A 988 29.87 -42.72 -99.93
CA GLY A 988 31.29 -42.57 -100.31
C GLY A 988 31.71 -43.30 -101.60
N ARG A 989 32.90 -42.97 -102.12
CA ARG A 989 33.52 -43.70 -103.26
C ARG A 989 34.24 -44.95 -102.72
N PRO A 990 34.48 -45.99 -103.54
CA PRO A 990 35.29 -47.13 -103.10
C PRO A 990 36.65 -46.67 -102.54
N GLY A 991 36.92 -46.93 -101.25
CA GLY A 991 38.14 -46.54 -100.53
C GLY A 991 38.08 -45.29 -99.63
N THR A 992 36.90 -44.74 -99.28
CA THR A 992 36.74 -43.54 -98.42
C THR A 992 35.91 -43.80 -97.14
N THR A 993 36.06 -42.98 -96.09
CA THR A 993 35.34 -43.08 -94.78
C THR A 993 34.25 -42.00 -94.61
N VAL A 994 33.16 -42.33 -93.90
CA VAL A 994 31.99 -41.47 -93.59
C VAL A 994 31.76 -41.40 -92.07
N THR A 995 31.51 -40.20 -91.51
CA THR A 995 31.40 -39.91 -90.06
C THR A 995 29.97 -39.52 -89.63
N HIS A 996 29.52 -39.96 -88.44
CA HIS A 996 28.23 -39.64 -87.79
C HIS A 996 28.44 -39.13 -86.33
N GLU A 997 27.68 -38.12 -85.84
CA GLU A 997 27.91 -37.44 -84.52
C GLU A 997 26.66 -37.46 -83.58
N HIS A 998 26.86 -37.64 -82.25
CA HIS A 998 25.81 -37.74 -81.21
C HIS A 998 26.17 -37.10 -79.86
N VAL A 999 25.19 -36.61 -79.07
CA VAL A 999 25.36 -35.97 -77.74
C VAL A 999 24.49 -36.64 -76.67
N VAL A 1000 25.05 -36.92 -75.48
CA VAL A 1000 24.39 -37.47 -74.28
C VAL A 1000 24.38 -36.44 -73.14
N THR A 1001 23.25 -36.19 -72.48
CA THR A 1001 23.08 -35.20 -71.39
C THR A 1001 22.48 -35.83 -70.12
N ASN A 1002 22.99 -35.46 -68.94
CA ASN A 1002 22.46 -35.91 -67.64
C ASN A 1002 21.60 -34.82 -66.97
N LEU A 1003 20.30 -35.09 -66.84
CA LEU A 1003 19.32 -34.23 -66.16
C LEU A 1003 19.02 -34.68 -64.71
N GLY A 1004 19.71 -35.72 -64.22
CA GLY A 1004 19.63 -36.17 -62.83
C GLY A 1004 20.42 -35.29 -61.86
N ASN A 1005 20.39 -35.60 -60.57
CA ASN A 1005 21.16 -34.90 -59.52
C ASN A 1005 22.36 -35.70 -58.99
N ILE A 1006 22.68 -36.82 -59.63
CA ILE A 1006 23.91 -37.58 -59.42
C ILE A 1006 24.67 -37.76 -60.73
N THR A 1007 25.98 -37.94 -60.65
CA THR A 1007 26.81 -38.32 -61.80
C THR A 1007 26.34 -39.66 -62.36
N ALA A 1008 26.14 -39.72 -63.67
CA ALA A 1008 25.74 -40.91 -64.39
C ALA A 1008 26.90 -41.44 -65.23
N THR A 1009 27.12 -42.75 -65.19
CA THR A 1009 28.08 -43.43 -66.06
C THR A 1009 27.32 -44.16 -67.17
N VAL A 1010 27.69 -43.90 -68.42
CA VAL A 1010 27.04 -44.42 -69.62
C VAL A 1010 28.03 -45.25 -70.41
N MET A 1011 27.65 -46.48 -70.80
CA MET A 1011 28.46 -47.37 -71.64
C MET A 1011 27.90 -47.43 -73.06
N LEU A 1012 28.78 -47.44 -74.05
CA LEU A 1012 28.43 -47.46 -75.48
C LEU A 1012 28.96 -48.74 -76.14
N THR A 1013 28.08 -49.47 -76.82
CA THR A 1013 28.43 -50.66 -77.63
C THR A 1013 27.87 -50.51 -79.03
N PHE A 1014 28.54 -51.03 -80.07
CA PHE A 1014 28.08 -50.87 -81.45
C PHE A 1014 28.16 -52.16 -82.29
N THR A 1015 27.31 -52.25 -83.31
CA THR A 1015 27.30 -53.33 -84.32
C THR A 1015 27.10 -52.76 -85.72
N THR A 1016 27.80 -53.28 -86.75
CA THR A 1016 27.67 -52.84 -88.16
C THR A 1016 27.32 -54.00 -89.09
N THR A 1017 26.41 -53.79 -90.05
CA THR A 1017 25.92 -54.83 -90.99
C THR A 1017 25.89 -54.33 -92.45
N PRO A 1018 26.46 -55.04 -93.43
CA PRO A 1018 27.23 -56.29 -93.31
C PRO A 1018 28.63 -56.04 -92.72
N ALA A 1019 29.10 -56.94 -91.86
CA ALA A 1019 30.38 -56.81 -91.15
C ALA A 1019 31.61 -57.12 -92.01
N ASP A 1020 31.42 -57.86 -93.10
CA ASP A 1020 32.51 -58.27 -93.98
C ASP A 1020 32.87 -57.13 -94.94
N LEU A 1021 34.10 -56.60 -94.80
CA LEU A 1021 34.76 -55.58 -95.62
C LEU A 1021 34.46 -54.10 -95.30
N TRP A 1022 33.48 -53.78 -94.44
CA TRP A 1022 33.21 -52.40 -93.97
C TRP A 1022 33.79 -52.19 -92.56
N GLU A 1023 34.81 -51.33 -92.43
CA GLU A 1023 35.44 -51.03 -91.13
C GLU A 1023 34.72 -49.88 -90.42
N THR A 1024 34.32 -50.10 -89.14
CA THR A 1024 33.63 -49.10 -88.30
C THR A 1024 34.34 -48.85 -86.97
N THR A 1025 34.47 -47.60 -86.55
CA THR A 1025 35.02 -47.20 -85.23
C THR A 1025 34.12 -46.20 -84.51
N ILE A 1026 34.06 -46.26 -83.17
CA ILE A 1026 33.40 -45.27 -82.30
C ILE A 1026 34.44 -44.50 -81.47
N SER A 1027 34.23 -43.21 -81.20
CA SER A 1027 35.22 -42.37 -80.52
C SER A 1027 35.41 -42.64 -79.02
N THR A 1028 34.43 -43.25 -78.36
CA THR A 1028 34.52 -43.67 -76.94
C THR A 1028 33.55 -44.82 -76.66
N THR A 1029 33.85 -45.62 -75.64
CA THR A 1029 33.01 -46.73 -75.16
C THR A 1029 32.41 -46.45 -73.78
N THR A 1030 32.79 -45.36 -73.11
CA THR A 1030 32.30 -45.01 -71.77
C THR A 1030 32.30 -43.49 -71.56
N LEU A 1031 31.25 -42.95 -70.94
CA LEU A 1031 31.08 -41.52 -70.63
C LEU A 1031 30.65 -41.36 -69.16
N GLU A 1032 31.37 -40.52 -68.41
CA GLU A 1032 30.90 -40.02 -67.11
C GLU A 1032 30.34 -38.61 -67.28
N ILE A 1033 29.11 -38.41 -66.82
CA ILE A 1033 28.35 -37.19 -67.05
C ILE A 1033 27.81 -36.68 -65.71
N GLY A 1034 28.37 -35.58 -65.21
CA GLY A 1034 27.90 -34.93 -63.98
C GLY A 1034 26.46 -34.40 -64.11
N PRO A 1035 25.78 -34.08 -63.01
CA PRO A 1035 24.47 -33.41 -63.05
C PRO A 1035 24.50 -32.14 -63.93
N GLY A 1036 23.64 -32.06 -64.94
CA GLY A 1036 23.57 -30.94 -65.88
C GLY A 1036 24.59 -30.97 -67.04
N ASP A 1037 25.56 -31.88 -67.02
CA ASP A 1037 26.59 -31.98 -68.06
C ASP A 1037 26.08 -32.69 -69.33
N ALA A 1038 26.74 -32.40 -70.46
CA ALA A 1038 26.61 -33.11 -71.72
C ALA A 1038 27.97 -33.58 -72.28
N ARG A 1039 28.01 -34.69 -73.03
CA ARG A 1039 29.19 -35.27 -73.67
C ARG A 1039 28.86 -35.84 -75.05
N GLU A 1040 29.80 -35.77 -76.00
CA GLU A 1040 29.60 -36.19 -77.41
C GLU A 1040 30.33 -37.51 -77.75
N PHE A 1041 29.83 -38.26 -78.72
CA PHE A 1041 30.52 -39.40 -79.35
C PHE A 1041 30.27 -39.45 -80.87
N VAL A 1042 31.19 -40.01 -81.64
CA VAL A 1042 31.11 -40.11 -83.12
C VAL A 1042 31.35 -41.54 -83.61
N VAL A 1043 30.78 -41.89 -84.77
CA VAL A 1043 30.86 -43.20 -85.44
C VAL A 1043 31.38 -43.03 -86.87
N ASP A 1044 32.49 -43.67 -87.21
CA ASP A 1044 33.13 -43.63 -88.55
C ASP A 1044 32.98 -44.97 -89.28
N VAL A 1045 32.60 -44.97 -90.56
CA VAL A 1045 32.35 -46.17 -91.40
C VAL A 1045 33.08 -46.08 -92.76
N SER A 1046 33.90 -47.08 -93.13
CA SER A 1046 34.75 -47.08 -94.35
C SER A 1046 34.21 -47.94 -95.52
N VAL A 1047 34.21 -47.38 -96.74
CA VAL A 1047 33.69 -48.03 -97.97
C VAL A 1047 34.75 -48.96 -98.64
N PRO A 1048 34.45 -50.23 -98.95
CA PRO A 1048 35.42 -51.21 -99.51
C PRO A 1048 36.04 -50.84 -100.87
N GLN A 1049 37.30 -51.21 -101.10
CA GLN A 1049 38.01 -50.98 -102.38
C GLN A 1049 37.50 -51.91 -103.50
N GLY A 1050 37.19 -51.38 -104.69
CA GLY A 1050 36.70 -52.17 -105.84
C GLY A 1050 35.19 -52.46 -105.83
N ALA A 1051 34.44 -51.90 -104.87
CA ALA A 1051 33.00 -52.08 -104.76
C ALA A 1051 32.25 -51.65 -106.05
N GLN A 1052 31.30 -52.48 -106.48
CA GLN A 1052 30.37 -52.15 -107.55
C GLN A 1052 29.33 -51.14 -107.04
N ASP A 1053 28.85 -50.23 -107.88
CA ASP A 1053 27.82 -49.25 -107.50
C ASP A 1053 26.48 -49.92 -107.18
N LYS A 1054 26.23 -51.07 -107.81
CA LYS A 1054 25.04 -51.89 -107.63
C LYS A 1054 25.39 -53.36 -107.49
N ASN A 1055 24.56 -54.05 -106.73
CA ASN A 1055 24.52 -55.51 -106.68
C ASN A 1055 24.04 -56.09 -108.03
N PRO A 1056 24.25 -57.39 -108.29
CA PRO A 1056 23.78 -58.07 -109.51
C PRO A 1056 22.27 -57.97 -109.77
N ASP A 1057 21.47 -57.65 -108.75
CA ASP A 1057 20.02 -57.45 -108.82
C ASP A 1057 19.60 -55.98 -109.07
N GLY A 1058 20.56 -55.05 -109.09
CA GLY A 1058 20.34 -53.62 -109.31
C GLY A 1058 20.18 -52.75 -108.06
N SER A 1059 20.24 -53.32 -106.84
CA SER A 1059 20.18 -52.59 -105.56
C SER A 1059 21.51 -51.88 -105.19
N PRO A 1060 21.49 -50.73 -104.47
CA PRO A 1060 22.71 -50.04 -104.03
C PRO A 1060 23.40 -50.79 -102.88
N VAL A 1061 24.73 -50.75 -102.83
CA VAL A 1061 25.53 -51.39 -101.78
C VAL A 1061 25.64 -50.45 -100.57
N SER A 1062 25.34 -50.92 -99.34
CA SER A 1062 25.37 -50.12 -98.09
C SER A 1062 25.74 -50.88 -96.80
N ALA A 1063 26.07 -50.15 -95.74
CA ALA A 1063 26.24 -50.67 -94.36
C ALA A 1063 25.46 -49.86 -93.31
N VAL A 1064 24.96 -50.50 -92.25
CA VAL A 1064 24.18 -49.90 -91.15
C VAL A 1064 24.87 -50.16 -89.81
N THR A 1065 25.05 -49.14 -88.97
CA THR A 1065 25.64 -49.24 -87.62
C THR A 1065 24.60 -48.90 -86.54
N ILE A 1066 24.50 -49.71 -85.48
CA ILE A 1066 23.63 -49.44 -84.30
C ILE A 1066 24.52 -49.28 -83.07
N VAL A 1067 24.31 -48.22 -82.27
CA VAL A 1067 24.97 -47.97 -80.98
C VAL A 1067 23.95 -48.09 -79.84
N GLU A 1068 24.17 -49.01 -78.91
CA GLU A 1068 23.39 -49.14 -77.67
C GLU A 1068 24.04 -48.33 -76.54
N ILE A 1069 23.22 -47.59 -75.80
CA ILE A 1069 23.63 -46.67 -74.73
C ILE A 1069 23.05 -47.18 -73.41
N ASP A 1070 23.90 -47.81 -72.61
CA ASP A 1070 23.54 -48.39 -71.31
C ASP A 1070 23.91 -47.46 -70.15
N VAL A 1071 22.93 -47.03 -69.36
CA VAL A 1071 23.14 -46.17 -68.19
C VAL A 1071 23.32 -47.04 -66.95
N LEU A 1072 24.54 -47.06 -66.41
CA LEU A 1072 24.90 -47.95 -65.31
C LEU A 1072 24.14 -47.58 -64.02
N GLY A 1073 23.40 -48.54 -63.46
CA GLY A 1073 22.59 -48.36 -62.26
C GLY A 1073 21.21 -47.72 -62.48
N ALA A 1074 20.86 -47.34 -63.70
CA ALA A 1074 19.55 -46.78 -64.07
C ALA A 1074 19.08 -47.31 -65.44
N PRO A 1075 18.77 -48.63 -65.56
CA PRO A 1075 18.48 -49.27 -66.85
C PRO A 1075 17.21 -48.74 -67.53
N ASP A 1076 16.30 -48.11 -66.77
CA ASP A 1076 15.14 -47.40 -67.28
C ASP A 1076 15.51 -46.18 -68.13
N GLN A 1077 16.77 -45.73 -68.09
CA GLN A 1077 17.26 -44.57 -68.83
C GLN A 1077 18.05 -44.92 -70.11
N ASN A 1078 18.25 -46.20 -70.45
CA ASN A 1078 19.00 -46.64 -71.64
C ASN A 1078 18.43 -46.07 -72.98
N LYS A 1079 19.29 -45.92 -73.99
CA LYS A 1079 18.96 -45.35 -75.33
C LYS A 1079 19.61 -46.15 -76.46
N VAL A 1080 19.16 -45.98 -77.70
CA VAL A 1080 19.72 -46.64 -78.90
C VAL A 1080 19.82 -45.64 -80.05
N VAL A 1081 20.93 -45.70 -80.79
CA VAL A 1081 21.28 -44.80 -81.92
C VAL A 1081 21.57 -45.62 -83.20
N THR A 1082 21.21 -45.12 -84.39
CA THR A 1082 21.33 -45.88 -85.68
C THR A 1082 21.86 -45.06 -86.88
N ASP A 1083 22.89 -45.54 -87.58
CA ASP A 1083 23.58 -44.89 -88.71
C ASP A 1083 23.62 -45.74 -90.02
N THR A 1084 23.71 -45.14 -91.23
CA THR A 1084 23.72 -45.87 -92.55
C THR A 1084 24.61 -45.24 -93.65
N THR A 1085 25.41 -46.03 -94.41
CA THR A 1085 26.40 -45.57 -95.43
C THR A 1085 26.32 -46.30 -96.82
N PHE A 1086 26.47 -45.62 -98.00
CA PHE A 1086 26.33 -46.16 -99.41
C PHE A 1086 27.55 -46.00 -100.42
N VAL A 1087 27.55 -46.67 -101.61
CA VAL A 1087 28.61 -46.68 -102.71
C VAL A 1087 28.24 -45.96 -104.06
N THR A 1088 29.20 -45.52 -104.93
CA THR A 1088 29.01 -44.66 -106.18
C THR A 1088 29.63 -45.20 -107.55
N LEU A 1089 29.11 -44.84 -108.78
CA LEU A 1089 29.48 -45.30 -110.19
C LEU A 1089 30.58 -44.51 -110.99
N VAL A 1090 31.32 -45.13 -111.95
CA VAL A 1090 32.43 -44.59 -112.82
C VAL A 1090 32.53 -45.18 -114.29
N GLN A 1091 32.61 -44.37 -115.39
CA GLN A 1091 32.57 -44.76 -116.84
C GLN A 1091 33.94 -44.82 -117.63
N ARG A 1092 34.15 -45.75 -118.63
CA ARG A 1092 35.36 -45.96 -119.52
C ARG A 1092 35.12 -46.77 -120.86
N ALA A 1093 35.85 -46.53 -121.99
CA ALA A 1093 35.75 -47.25 -123.32
C ALA A 1093 36.98 -47.15 -124.30
N VAL A 1094 37.03 -47.94 -125.41
CA VAL A 1094 38.09 -48.03 -126.47
C VAL A 1094 37.51 -48.11 -127.91
N LEU A 1095 38.21 -47.67 -128.98
CA LEU A 1095 37.75 -47.64 -130.40
C LEU A 1095 38.82 -48.16 -131.40
N PHE A 1096 38.41 -48.93 -132.43
CA PHE A 1096 39.25 -49.59 -133.45
C PHE A 1096 38.67 -49.40 -134.90
N GLY A 1097 39.47 -49.51 -135.98
CA GLY A 1097 39.01 -49.46 -137.41
C GLY A 1097 39.76 -48.48 -138.33
N GLY A 1098 39.16 -48.12 -139.49
CA GLY A 1098 39.59 -47.02 -140.38
C GLY A 1098 40.52 -47.39 -141.57
N GLU A 1099 40.02 -47.34 -142.81
CA GLU A 1099 40.78 -47.66 -144.03
C GLU A 1099 40.99 -46.42 -144.93
N ASN A 1100 42.14 -46.35 -145.62
CA ASN A 1100 42.38 -45.31 -146.62
C ASN A 1100 41.72 -45.66 -147.96
N ARG A 1101 41.18 -44.66 -148.68
CA ARG A 1101 40.40 -44.86 -149.91
C ARG A 1101 40.75 -43.81 -150.97
N GLU A 1102 40.35 -44.02 -152.23
CA GLU A 1102 40.42 -43.01 -153.30
C GLU A 1102 39.02 -42.76 -153.84
N ALA A 1103 38.64 -41.50 -154.07
CA ALA A 1103 37.33 -41.14 -154.58
C ALA A 1103 37.34 -39.78 -155.30
N GLY A 1104 36.46 -39.62 -156.30
CA GLY A 1104 36.26 -38.33 -156.97
C GLY A 1104 35.38 -37.38 -156.16
N ALA A 1105 35.53 -36.08 -156.38
CA ALA A 1105 34.64 -35.08 -155.78
C ALA A 1105 33.16 -35.41 -156.08
N GLY A 1106 32.32 -35.42 -155.04
CA GLY A 1106 30.91 -35.84 -155.11
C GLY A 1106 30.63 -37.35 -155.05
N GLN A 1107 31.65 -38.22 -154.95
CA GLN A 1107 31.46 -39.66 -154.71
C GLN A 1107 31.29 -39.98 -153.21
N VAL A 1108 30.66 -41.12 -152.91
CA VAL A 1108 30.44 -41.62 -151.54
C VAL A 1108 31.39 -42.78 -151.24
N VAL A 1109 32.07 -42.73 -150.09
CA VAL A 1109 32.97 -43.76 -149.56
C VAL A 1109 32.43 -44.28 -148.22
N ARG A 1110 32.58 -45.57 -147.94
CA ARG A 1110 32.17 -46.19 -146.67
C ARG A 1110 33.35 -46.85 -145.97
N ILE A 1111 33.53 -46.62 -144.66
CA ILE A 1111 34.67 -47.10 -143.86
C ILE A 1111 34.17 -47.71 -142.52
N LEU A 1112 34.52 -48.97 -142.21
CA LEU A 1112 34.06 -49.67 -141.00
C LEU A 1112 34.91 -49.37 -139.74
N HIS A 1113 34.27 -49.28 -138.56
CA HIS A 1113 34.86 -49.06 -137.22
C HIS A 1113 34.18 -49.91 -136.12
N THR A 1114 34.82 -50.11 -134.97
CA THR A 1114 34.36 -50.91 -133.80
C THR A 1114 34.66 -50.22 -132.46
N ALA A 1115 33.74 -50.21 -131.48
CA ALA A 1115 33.88 -49.65 -130.11
C ALA A 1115 33.73 -50.69 -128.98
N GLU A 1116 34.38 -50.56 -127.80
CA GLU A 1116 34.31 -51.48 -126.62
C GLU A 1116 34.20 -50.78 -125.23
N ASN A 1117 33.40 -51.28 -124.24
CA ASN A 1117 33.16 -50.68 -122.87
C ASN A 1117 33.97 -51.35 -121.71
N THR A 1118 34.59 -50.54 -120.83
CA THR A 1118 35.42 -50.97 -119.67
C THR A 1118 35.08 -50.33 -118.30
N SER A 1119 33.85 -49.82 -118.11
CA SER A 1119 33.37 -49.12 -116.90
C SER A 1119 33.15 -50.03 -115.66
N ASN A 1120 32.98 -49.50 -114.43
CA ASN A 1120 32.59 -50.30 -113.22
C ASN A 1120 31.07 -50.60 -113.13
N GLY A 1121 30.37 -50.48 -114.26
CA GLY A 1121 28.96 -50.78 -114.49
C GLY A 1121 28.59 -50.58 -115.97
N THR A 1122 27.33 -50.83 -116.37
CA THR A 1122 26.85 -50.55 -117.75
C THR A 1122 26.91 -49.05 -118.07
N ALA A 1123 27.36 -48.67 -119.27
CA ALA A 1123 27.61 -47.28 -119.65
C ALA A 1123 27.16 -46.93 -121.09
N THR A 1124 26.83 -45.65 -121.30
CA THR A 1124 26.38 -45.07 -122.58
C THR A 1124 27.46 -44.16 -123.16
N PHE A 1125 27.71 -44.27 -124.46
CA PHE A 1125 28.78 -43.56 -125.19
C PHE A 1125 28.24 -42.76 -126.38
N LYS A 1126 28.94 -41.69 -126.75
CA LYS A 1126 28.66 -40.85 -127.94
C LYS A 1126 29.80 -40.93 -128.95
N ILE A 1127 29.50 -41.20 -130.23
CA ILE A 1127 30.40 -41.23 -131.38
C ILE A 1127 30.48 -39.83 -132.00
N ASN A 1128 31.66 -39.43 -132.43
CA ASN A 1128 31.89 -38.16 -133.10
C ASN A 1128 32.86 -38.38 -134.27
N ALA A 1129 32.71 -37.65 -135.38
CA ALA A 1129 33.69 -37.66 -136.47
C ALA A 1129 33.82 -36.30 -137.16
N SER A 1130 34.93 -36.11 -137.88
CA SER A 1130 35.27 -34.88 -138.60
C SER A 1130 36.09 -35.17 -139.86
N SER A 1131 35.90 -34.38 -140.91
CA SER A 1131 36.69 -34.35 -142.15
C SER A 1131 37.50 -33.05 -142.19
N ASP A 1132 38.74 -33.10 -142.66
CA ASP A 1132 39.59 -31.91 -142.82
C ASP A 1132 39.42 -31.22 -144.19
N GLN A 1133 38.82 -31.89 -145.18
CA GLN A 1133 38.47 -31.31 -146.50
C GLN A 1133 36.98 -30.97 -146.63
N GLY A 1134 36.20 -30.99 -145.55
CA GLY A 1134 34.79 -30.57 -145.54
C GLY A 1134 33.80 -31.58 -146.10
N SER A 1135 34.21 -32.84 -146.28
CA SER A 1135 33.34 -33.93 -146.70
C SER A 1135 32.26 -34.21 -145.65
N THR A 1136 31.06 -34.54 -146.12
CA THR A 1136 29.92 -34.77 -145.22
C THR A 1136 29.98 -36.19 -144.68
N ILE A 1137 29.99 -36.35 -143.35
CA ILE A 1137 30.09 -37.65 -142.67
C ILE A 1137 28.75 -38.03 -142.03
N THR A 1138 28.28 -39.24 -142.31
CA THR A 1138 27.17 -39.87 -141.60
C THR A 1138 27.59 -41.24 -141.04
N PHE A 1139 26.92 -41.70 -139.99
CA PHE A 1139 27.18 -43.01 -139.39
C PHE A 1139 26.03 -43.97 -139.68
N GLU A 1140 26.38 -45.20 -140.02
CA GLU A 1140 25.42 -46.29 -140.20
C GLU A 1140 25.83 -47.45 -139.29
N SER A 1141 24.89 -47.99 -138.50
CA SER A 1141 25.19 -49.17 -137.66
C SER A 1141 25.49 -50.38 -138.55
N ALA A 1142 26.54 -51.13 -138.19
CA ALA A 1142 26.87 -52.41 -138.80
C ALA A 1142 26.57 -53.60 -137.86
N THR A 1143 26.18 -53.34 -136.61
CA THR A 1143 25.89 -54.37 -135.60
C THR A 1143 24.39 -54.58 -135.47
N ASP A 1144 23.91 -55.76 -135.87
CA ASP A 1144 22.52 -56.17 -135.66
C ASP A 1144 22.13 -56.09 -134.17
N GLY A 1145 21.11 -55.30 -133.85
CA GLY A 1145 20.54 -55.15 -132.49
C GLY A 1145 21.01 -53.94 -131.69
N VAL A 1146 22.07 -53.23 -132.11
CA VAL A 1146 22.49 -51.95 -131.50
C VAL A 1146 22.20 -50.81 -132.47
N GLN A 1147 21.27 -49.93 -132.09
CA GLN A 1147 20.83 -48.80 -132.91
C GLN A 1147 21.61 -47.53 -132.53
N LEU A 1148 22.00 -46.76 -133.54
CA LEU A 1148 22.47 -45.39 -133.32
C LEU A 1148 21.27 -44.50 -133.02
N VAL A 1149 21.18 -44.01 -131.79
CA VAL A 1149 20.12 -43.10 -131.37
C VAL A 1149 20.58 -41.67 -131.64
N ASN A 1150 19.76 -40.86 -132.31
CA ASN A 1150 20.08 -39.50 -132.79
C ASN A 1150 21.29 -39.41 -133.74
N GLY A 1151 21.60 -40.49 -134.45
CA GLY A 1151 22.65 -40.51 -135.48
C GLY A 1151 24.07 -40.66 -134.94
N ASP A 1152 24.31 -40.58 -133.63
CA ASP A 1152 25.67 -40.61 -133.07
C ASP A 1152 25.85 -41.22 -131.64
N THR A 1153 24.83 -41.69 -130.91
CA THR A 1153 24.99 -42.31 -129.56
C THR A 1153 24.59 -43.78 -129.47
N PHE A 1154 25.20 -44.53 -128.54
CA PHE A 1154 24.91 -45.95 -128.28
C PHE A 1154 25.25 -46.40 -126.83
N THR A 1155 24.57 -47.45 -126.34
CA THR A 1155 24.81 -48.03 -125.00
C THR A 1155 25.26 -49.48 -125.14
N ILE A 1156 26.30 -49.85 -124.40
CA ILE A 1156 26.83 -51.22 -124.38
C ILE A 1156 27.15 -51.63 -122.93
N SER A 1157 26.93 -52.91 -122.64
CA SER A 1157 27.25 -53.51 -121.33
C SER A 1157 28.76 -53.54 -121.11
N ASN A 1158 29.23 -53.48 -119.86
CA ASN A 1158 30.63 -53.80 -119.53
C ASN A 1158 30.87 -55.33 -119.46
N ARG A 1159 29.89 -56.12 -119.90
CA ARG A 1159 29.90 -57.59 -119.98
C ARG A 1159 29.60 -58.06 -121.41
N ASN A 1160 30.13 -59.21 -121.83
CA ASN A 1160 29.94 -59.79 -123.16
C ASN A 1160 29.23 -61.16 -123.07
N ASN A 1161 27.97 -61.25 -123.51
CA ASN A 1161 27.14 -62.47 -123.47
C ASN A 1161 26.04 -62.48 -124.58
N PRO A 1162 26.31 -62.98 -125.80
CA PRO A 1162 25.38 -62.98 -126.93
C PRO A 1162 24.14 -63.87 -126.67
N PRO A 1163 22.93 -63.54 -127.18
CA PRO A 1163 22.68 -62.60 -128.27
C PRO A 1163 22.39 -61.15 -127.85
N ASN A 1164 22.15 -60.86 -126.56
CA ASN A 1164 21.56 -59.57 -126.13
C ASN A 1164 22.52 -58.60 -125.41
N GLU A 1165 23.62 -59.09 -124.83
CA GLU A 1165 24.65 -58.24 -124.23
C GLU A 1165 25.94 -58.37 -125.05
N ARG A 1166 26.39 -57.26 -125.60
CA ARG A 1166 27.69 -57.16 -126.25
C ARG A 1166 28.46 -56.03 -125.59
N ASN A 1167 29.74 -56.28 -125.35
CA ASN A 1167 30.67 -55.26 -124.91
C ASN A 1167 31.27 -54.49 -126.10
N THR A 1168 30.94 -54.86 -127.35
CA THR A 1168 31.50 -54.29 -128.59
C THR A 1168 30.40 -53.80 -129.55
N PHE A 1169 30.70 -52.77 -130.35
CA PHE A 1169 29.79 -52.14 -131.32
C PHE A 1169 30.48 -51.73 -132.63
N ASP A 1170 30.14 -52.38 -133.74
CA ASP A 1170 30.61 -52.10 -135.12
C ASP A 1170 29.68 -51.12 -135.87
N PHE A 1171 30.26 -50.14 -136.58
CA PHE A 1171 29.56 -49.13 -137.36
C PHE A 1171 30.36 -48.63 -138.58
N PHE A 1172 29.67 -48.27 -139.66
CA PHE A 1172 30.24 -47.63 -140.84
C PHE A 1172 30.21 -46.11 -140.71
N VAL A 1173 31.31 -45.50 -141.13
CA VAL A 1173 31.48 -44.07 -141.36
C VAL A 1173 31.34 -43.86 -142.86
N VAL A 1174 30.25 -43.23 -143.27
CA VAL A 1174 29.91 -42.95 -144.66
C VAL A 1174 30.28 -41.50 -144.96
N VAL A 1175 31.22 -41.33 -145.88
CA VAL A 1175 31.83 -40.04 -146.21
C VAL A 1175 31.43 -39.69 -147.63
N THR A 1176 30.66 -38.62 -147.80
CA THR A 1176 30.37 -38.03 -149.11
C THR A 1176 31.41 -36.96 -149.38
N ILE A 1177 32.29 -37.21 -150.35
CA ILE A 1177 33.43 -36.34 -150.62
C ILE A 1177 32.94 -34.96 -151.05
N ALA A 1178 33.47 -33.92 -150.41
CA ALA A 1178 33.03 -32.55 -150.63
C ALA A 1178 33.07 -32.22 -152.14
N PRO A 1179 32.02 -31.59 -152.72
CA PRO A 1179 31.97 -31.31 -154.15
C PRO A 1179 33.12 -30.40 -154.63
N ASP A 1180 33.70 -29.64 -153.70
CA ASP A 1180 34.77 -28.66 -153.84
C ASP A 1180 36.15 -29.19 -153.40
N ALA A 1181 36.24 -30.46 -153.02
CA ALA A 1181 37.47 -31.00 -152.46
C ALA A 1181 38.61 -31.03 -153.50
N GLU A 1182 39.80 -30.58 -153.09
CA GLU A 1182 40.92 -30.34 -154.01
C GLU A 1182 41.44 -31.63 -154.63
N LEU A 1183 41.74 -31.55 -155.91
CA LEU A 1183 42.29 -32.64 -156.69
C LEU A 1183 43.73 -32.97 -156.25
N ASP A 1184 44.05 -34.26 -156.10
CA ASP A 1184 45.26 -34.80 -155.46
C ASP A 1184 45.46 -34.38 -153.98
N SER A 1185 44.42 -33.81 -153.35
CA SER A 1185 44.42 -33.57 -151.91
C SER A 1185 43.98 -34.81 -151.12
N LEU A 1186 44.24 -34.77 -149.81
CA LEU A 1186 43.95 -35.84 -148.87
C LEU A 1186 42.90 -35.36 -147.87
N ASP A 1187 41.78 -36.07 -147.80
CA ASP A 1187 40.74 -35.88 -146.79
C ASP A 1187 40.90 -36.86 -145.63
N THR A 1188 41.34 -36.34 -144.49
CA THR A 1188 41.51 -37.10 -143.26
C THR A 1188 40.22 -37.09 -142.44
N ILE A 1189 39.67 -38.28 -142.23
CA ILE A 1189 38.48 -38.53 -141.42
C ILE A 1189 38.88 -39.02 -140.03
N VAL A 1190 38.56 -38.27 -138.98
CA VAL A 1190 38.84 -38.63 -137.58
C VAL A 1190 37.55 -39.03 -136.88
N VAL A 1191 37.52 -40.14 -136.14
CA VAL A 1191 36.36 -40.70 -135.43
C VAL A 1191 36.72 -40.95 -133.95
N PHE A 1192 35.90 -40.57 -132.97
CA PHE A 1192 36.18 -40.75 -131.52
C PHE A 1192 34.94 -40.87 -130.61
N LEU A 1193 35.11 -41.37 -129.37
CA LEU A 1193 34.04 -41.53 -128.36
C LEU A 1193 34.13 -40.56 -127.16
N THR A 1194 32.97 -40.15 -126.62
CA THR A 1194 32.84 -39.35 -125.38
C THR A 1194 31.77 -39.90 -124.44
N GLU A 1195 31.81 -39.49 -123.16
CA GLU A 1195 30.68 -39.62 -122.22
C GLU A 1195 29.47 -38.81 -122.73
N THR A 1196 28.26 -39.12 -122.26
CA THR A 1196 27.04 -38.40 -122.65
C THR A 1196 27.02 -36.93 -122.20
N ASN A 1197 27.81 -36.56 -121.18
CA ASN A 1197 28.01 -35.18 -120.73
C ASN A 1197 29.07 -34.40 -121.56
N GLY A 1198 29.72 -35.05 -122.55
CA GLY A 1198 30.73 -34.44 -123.42
C GLY A 1198 32.19 -34.65 -123.00
N ASN A 1199 32.48 -35.33 -121.88
CA ASN A 1199 33.85 -35.61 -121.45
C ASN A 1199 34.54 -36.62 -122.38
N SER A 1200 35.79 -36.36 -122.77
CA SER A 1200 36.57 -37.25 -123.65
C SER A 1200 36.95 -38.54 -122.95
N ILE A 1201 36.75 -39.69 -123.62
CA ILE A 1201 37.15 -41.00 -123.11
C ILE A 1201 38.50 -41.37 -123.72
N GLY A 1202 39.53 -41.48 -122.88
CA GLY A 1202 40.90 -41.78 -123.32
C GLY A 1202 41.02 -43.18 -123.94
N GLY A 1203 41.53 -43.26 -125.18
CA GLY A 1203 41.77 -44.53 -125.90
C GLY A 1203 40.77 -44.85 -127.02
N ALA A 1204 39.77 -44.00 -127.25
CA ALA A 1204 38.71 -44.23 -128.23
C ALA A 1204 38.75 -43.21 -129.40
N THR A 1205 39.79 -43.23 -130.24
CA THR A 1205 39.93 -42.36 -131.44
C THR A 1205 40.67 -43.04 -132.59
N VAL A 1206 40.19 -42.90 -133.82
CA VAL A 1206 40.73 -43.51 -135.06
C VAL A 1206 40.79 -42.46 -136.20
N ARG A 1207 41.76 -42.57 -137.14
CA ARG A 1207 41.90 -41.68 -138.32
C ARG A 1207 42.02 -42.47 -139.62
N SER A 1208 41.28 -42.08 -140.66
CA SER A 1208 41.31 -42.63 -142.03
C SER A 1208 41.62 -41.54 -143.05
N ARG A 1209 42.21 -41.86 -144.21
CA ARG A 1209 42.60 -40.87 -145.24
C ARG A 1209 42.03 -41.20 -146.62
N ILE A 1210 41.38 -40.24 -147.26
CA ILE A 1210 40.78 -40.40 -148.60
C ILE A 1210 41.52 -39.50 -149.60
N THR A 1211 42.14 -40.08 -150.63
CA THR A 1211 42.80 -39.31 -151.71
C THR A 1211 41.77 -38.90 -152.77
N ILE A 1212 41.74 -37.61 -153.10
CA ILE A 1212 40.72 -37.02 -153.96
C ILE A 1212 41.24 -36.92 -155.40
N THR A 1213 40.47 -37.39 -156.39
CA THR A 1213 40.93 -37.52 -157.79
C THR A 1213 40.06 -36.76 -158.80
N SER A 1214 40.62 -36.30 -159.93
CA SER A 1214 39.86 -35.60 -160.99
C SER A 1214 39.00 -36.59 -161.74
N GLY A 1215 37.69 -36.43 -161.71
CA GLY A 1215 36.84 -37.16 -162.63
C GLY A 1215 37.16 -36.78 -164.08
N THR A 1216 37.74 -37.70 -164.87
CA THR A 1216 37.59 -37.64 -166.33
C THR A 1216 36.12 -37.87 -166.68
N THR A 1217 35.29 -36.82 -166.74
CA THR A 1217 34.23 -36.83 -167.76
C THR A 1217 34.84 -36.21 -169.00
N ARG A 1218 35.22 -37.09 -169.93
CA ARG A 1218 35.21 -36.74 -171.35
C ARG A 1218 33.81 -36.23 -171.64
N LEU A 1219 33.66 -34.94 -171.87
CA LEU A 1219 32.63 -34.49 -172.80
C LEU A 1219 33.31 -33.46 -173.67
N TYR A 1220 34.36 -33.84 -174.42
CA TYR A 1220 35.48 -32.92 -174.67
C TYR A 1220 35.05 -31.57 -175.28
N LEU A 1221 34.90 -30.57 -174.39
CA LEU A 1221 34.34 -29.22 -174.55
C LEU A 1221 34.45 -28.52 -173.16
N PRO A 1222 34.41 -27.18 -173.07
CA PRO A 1222 35.58 -26.43 -172.65
C PRO A 1222 35.45 -25.77 -171.27
N VAL A 1223 36.60 -25.71 -170.58
CA VAL A 1223 36.84 -25.04 -169.30
C VAL A 1223 37.29 -23.60 -169.54
N VAL A 1224 36.67 -22.63 -168.87
CA VAL A 1224 37.23 -21.28 -168.66
C VAL A 1224 36.82 -20.73 -167.28
N ARG A 1225 37.87 -20.29 -166.56
CA ARG A 1225 37.92 -19.57 -165.28
C ARG A 1225 37.78 -18.06 -165.48
N ASN A 1226 37.30 -17.34 -164.48
CA ASN A 1226 37.87 -16.09 -163.90
C ASN A 1226 36.78 -15.35 -163.10
N GLY A 1227 37.04 -14.80 -161.93
CA GLY A 1227 38.34 -14.45 -161.35
C GLY A 1227 38.59 -12.95 -161.40
N ARG A 1228 39.65 -12.55 -160.69
CA ARG A 1228 39.83 -11.24 -160.05
C ARG A 1228 38.97 -11.15 -158.81
N GLY A 1229 39.08 -10.08 -158.05
CA GLY A 1229 38.14 -9.02 -158.41
C GLY A 1229 36.80 -9.42 -157.86
N ASP A 1230 36.60 -8.92 -156.64
CA ASP A 1230 35.40 -9.09 -155.85
C ASP A 1230 35.11 -10.56 -155.45
N VAL A 1231 34.24 -10.75 -154.47
CA VAL A 1231 33.59 -12.04 -154.13
C VAL A 1231 34.35 -12.96 -153.18
#